data_AF-A0A8K0UHV1-F1
#
_entry.id   AF-A0A8K0UHV1-F1
#
_cell.length_a   1.000
_cell.length_b   1.000
_cell.length_c   1.000
_cell.angle_alpha   90.00
_cell.angle_beta   90.00
_cell.angle_gamma   90.00
#
_symmetry.space_group_name_H-M   'P 1'
#
loop_
_entity.id
_entity.type
_entity.pdbx_description
1 polymer ?
#
loop_
_entity_poly.entity_id
_entity_poly.type
_entity_poly.pdbx_seq_one_letter_code
_entity_poly.pdbx_strand_id
1 'polypeptide(L)'
;MADPTEFYFLNRIKLGLTADRLYRYCEANLPFVRFEEQLKDDGLDTSFRSEMVYRVFPQALRANNRLGRRFFRLVVTPLCTLSRNPDFVAKLKDSLAVFQPGVLQGMYIWTSYPLHCLTKIVWKNTIMPKYASKETNPHEVIEILSVAERGINYCQSGNGAVLTTALMKRMWFSHNLLENGMPMFNRLVKVSPQMLLQVQMDNWPMDKQGYPLTSVASSMKHTYGNSGLRGYLGIFRVRVATKVIPSDFMKHLADPERTIRFMMDTFFSSWVSDMQSMVYGAVVSDAQAVIDAEESADAVRWAKHRQAHAKLFLTSEKLFSYHRDIGVRYLLDMIASTPGCVPVVLPQSETKHLSLPGFARLLLSMYNPEDGKTLNKSPLLPRDKFGSTWVFQHVMRHCYAVLPQNDNSRALLVKTVMAAVANLKVNFFPDVPPRPATGRPHVWQSAYHWTLLNVAPSSEERRLLQAAATTPALAQQLQTQQELVANVNAEWSISDARPTEFFRYLDKTCPPSELAFAHIAKQNGPFEGDVELYYKWACGYFVTNYFDVFCQASTWAAYFLSLAAPKVFRQNQGAIPKHGLTGSKEITRAVRNAEWVTRPAHKVTSVPAHYFPMAAVYFLLLIHPQSPLMAKFKRENKFGTDFTSKHSKFFSQRTYPELTPHSADHKGLMPFNAIRMGLATALSQAVLNKCLPGTAYATLTEPQLKLYVADIRHRLVHREDLSKPNTFGPFSALTHFFGRDMGLELAQLHQCPVPVTAQPGAQ
;
A
#
# COMPACT_ATOMS: atom_id res chain seq x y z
N MET A 1 -6.19 38.63 7.64
CA MET A 1 -5.56 37.28 7.71
C MET A 1 -4.10 37.45 7.36
N ALA A 2 -3.17 37.09 8.25
CA ALA A 2 -1.73 37.17 7.96
C ALA A 2 -1.38 36.29 6.75
N ASP A 3 -0.47 36.75 5.89
CA ASP A 3 0.03 35.99 4.74
C ASP A 3 0.60 34.64 5.27
N PRO A 4 0.06 33.48 4.86
CA PRO A 4 0.57 32.17 5.29
C PRO A 4 2.08 32.05 5.11
N THR A 5 2.62 32.68 4.06
CA THR A 5 4.05 32.70 3.73
C THR A 5 4.91 33.34 4.84
N GLU A 6 4.39 34.34 5.54
CA GLU A 6 5.05 35.05 6.65
C GLU A 6 5.06 34.19 7.93
N PHE A 7 3.95 33.50 8.23
CA PHE A 7 3.86 32.55 9.34
C PHE A 7 4.86 31.39 9.20
N TYR A 8 5.07 30.89 7.97
CA TYR A 8 6.03 29.81 7.69
C TYR A 8 7.49 30.26 7.71
N PHE A 9 7.83 31.45 7.22
CA PHE A 9 9.18 31.99 7.32
C PHE A 9 9.59 32.20 8.78
N LEU A 10 8.68 32.73 9.60
CA LEU A 10 8.86 32.89 11.04
C LEU A 10 8.99 31.53 11.75
N ASN A 11 8.20 30.52 11.38
CA ASN A 11 8.35 29.17 11.94
C ASN A 11 9.66 28.49 11.50
N ARG A 12 10.15 28.73 10.28
CA ARG A 12 11.44 28.20 9.80
C ARG A 12 12.61 28.75 10.61
N ILE A 13 12.62 30.06 10.86
CA ILE A 13 13.59 30.74 11.72
C ILE A 13 13.46 30.22 13.16
N LYS A 14 12.26 30.18 13.73
CA LYS A 14 12.01 29.70 15.11
C LYS A 14 12.54 28.28 15.33
N LEU A 15 12.35 27.36 14.39
CA LEU A 15 12.80 25.97 14.54
C LEU A 15 14.34 25.83 14.45
N GLY A 16 14.99 26.55 13.54
CA GLY A 16 16.46 26.59 13.46
C GLY A 16 17.07 27.19 14.71
N LEU A 17 16.51 28.32 15.17
CA LEU A 17 16.89 28.96 16.42
C LEU A 17 16.65 28.07 17.64
N THR A 18 15.57 27.27 17.64
CA THR A 18 15.29 26.32 18.73
C THR A 18 16.35 25.22 18.78
N ALA A 19 16.70 24.64 17.63
CA ALA A 19 17.74 23.61 17.56
C ALA A 19 19.11 24.16 17.99
N ASP A 20 19.51 25.34 17.47
CA ASP A 20 20.77 25.99 17.84
C ASP A 20 20.80 26.38 19.33
N ARG A 21 19.68 26.87 19.87
CA ARG A 21 19.56 27.19 21.30
C ARG A 21 19.70 25.94 22.17
N LEU A 22 19.00 24.86 21.84
CA LEU A 22 19.09 23.59 22.57
C LEU A 22 20.51 23.01 22.48
N TYR A 23 21.15 23.11 21.31
CA TYR A 23 22.53 22.70 21.13
C TYR A 23 23.48 23.50 22.03
N ARG A 24 23.39 24.84 22.04
CA ARG A 24 24.23 25.69 22.92
C ARG A 24 24.02 25.37 24.39
N TYR A 25 22.81 25.00 24.79
CA TYR A 25 22.59 24.48 26.15
C TYR A 25 23.35 23.17 26.37
N CYS A 26 23.31 22.21 25.45
CA CYS A 26 24.06 20.96 25.61
C CYS A 26 25.59 21.15 25.56
N GLU A 27 26.07 22.13 24.80
CA GLU A 27 27.50 22.51 24.73
C GLU A 27 28.01 23.06 26.07
N ALA A 28 27.22 23.91 26.73
CA ALA A 28 27.61 24.49 28.01
C ALA A 28 27.74 23.43 29.12
N ASN A 29 26.83 22.46 29.17
CA ASN A 29 26.95 21.23 29.96
C ASN A 29 25.82 20.28 29.56
N LEU A 30 26.13 18.99 29.39
CA LEU A 30 25.11 17.97 29.13
C LEU A 30 24.14 17.88 30.33
N PRO A 31 22.84 17.60 30.10
CA PRO A 31 21.84 17.62 31.18
C PRO A 31 22.20 16.79 32.41
N PHE A 32 22.79 15.61 32.22
CA PHE A 32 23.19 14.73 33.32
C PHE A 32 24.44 15.23 34.06
N VAL A 33 25.32 16.01 33.42
CA VAL A 33 26.48 16.64 34.09
C VAL A 33 26.01 17.71 35.07
N ARG A 34 25.07 18.55 34.64
CA ARG A 34 24.45 19.57 35.51
C ARG A 34 23.76 18.94 36.71
N PHE A 35 23.12 17.80 36.50
CA PHE A 35 22.48 17.08 37.58
C PHE A 35 23.50 16.46 38.55
N GLU A 36 24.59 15.89 38.04
CA GLU A 36 25.68 15.40 38.88
C GLU A 36 26.30 16.52 39.73
N GLU A 37 26.43 17.72 39.17
CA GLU A 37 26.84 18.93 39.91
C GLU A 37 25.81 19.28 41.01
N GLN A 38 24.51 19.21 40.74
CA GLN A 38 23.46 19.43 41.74
C GLN A 38 23.46 18.38 42.86
N LEU A 39 23.77 17.12 42.55
CA LEU A 39 23.87 16.06 43.56
C LEU A 39 25.07 16.22 44.49
N LYS A 40 26.11 16.95 44.04
CA LYS A 40 27.31 17.27 44.82
C LYS A 40 27.16 18.55 45.64
N ASP A 41 26.02 19.24 45.52
CA ASP A 41 25.74 20.42 46.34
C ASP A 41 25.42 20.00 47.78
N ASP A 42 26.25 20.45 48.72
CA ASP A 42 26.07 20.20 50.16
C ASP A 42 24.75 20.80 50.69
N GLY A 43 24.16 21.77 49.99
CA GLY A 43 22.87 22.38 50.29
C GLY A 43 21.65 21.62 49.75
N LEU A 44 21.83 20.48 49.08
CA LEU A 44 20.73 19.73 48.49
C LEU A 44 19.78 19.16 49.55
N ASP A 45 18.51 19.53 49.46
CA ASP A 45 17.44 18.96 50.28
C ASP A 45 17.25 17.46 49.97
N THR A 46 17.78 16.62 50.84
CA THR A 46 17.71 15.15 50.79
C THR A 46 16.62 14.59 51.69
N SER A 47 15.72 15.46 52.16
CA SER A 47 14.58 15.05 52.99
C SER A 47 13.71 14.05 52.26
N PHE A 48 13.18 13.09 53.01
CA PHE A 48 12.18 12.17 52.49
C PHE A 48 10.98 12.94 51.91
N ARG A 49 10.63 12.63 50.67
CA ARG A 49 9.42 13.16 50.00
C ARG A 49 8.41 12.04 49.81
N SER A 50 7.25 12.16 50.46
CA SER A 50 6.08 11.31 50.15
C SER A 50 5.10 12.06 49.26
N GLU A 51 4.65 11.41 48.19
CA GLU A 51 3.48 11.82 47.43
C GLU A 51 2.28 10.96 47.85
N MET A 52 1.18 11.59 48.25
CA MET A 52 -0.06 10.89 48.60
C MET A 52 -1.14 11.22 47.58
N VAL A 53 -1.54 10.22 46.79
CA VAL A 53 -2.55 10.38 45.75
C VAL A 53 -3.91 9.92 46.27
N TYR A 54 -4.87 10.85 46.35
CA TYR A 54 -6.22 10.58 46.79
C TYR A 54 -7.22 10.69 45.63
N ARG A 55 -8.10 9.69 45.50
CA ARG A 55 -9.24 9.76 44.59
C ARG A 55 -10.50 10.04 45.38
N VAL A 56 -11.06 11.23 45.20
CA VAL A 56 -12.30 11.66 45.86
C VAL A 56 -13.44 11.61 44.85
N PHE A 57 -14.58 11.04 45.23
CA PHE A 57 -15.81 11.01 44.44
C PHE A 57 -16.82 11.99 45.02
N PRO A 58 -16.94 13.24 44.49
CA PRO A 58 -17.76 14.28 45.11
C PRO A 58 -19.25 13.91 45.22
N GLN A 59 -19.72 13.05 44.31
CA GLN A 59 -21.10 12.57 44.28
C GLN A 59 -21.44 11.67 45.48
N ALA A 60 -20.46 11.00 46.08
CA ALA A 60 -20.63 10.21 47.30
C ALA A 60 -20.72 11.06 48.58
N LEU A 61 -20.37 12.36 48.50
CA LEU A 61 -20.50 13.29 49.61
C LEU A 61 -21.94 13.81 49.73
N ARG A 62 -22.39 14.07 50.95
CA ARG A 62 -23.64 14.80 51.21
C ARG A 62 -23.61 16.15 50.47
N ALA A 63 -24.75 16.58 49.91
CA ALA A 63 -24.83 17.80 49.10
C ALA A 63 -24.19 19.03 49.78
N ASN A 64 -24.44 19.18 51.08
CA ASN A 64 -23.90 20.25 51.92
C ASN A 64 -22.37 20.26 52.09
N ASN A 65 -21.69 19.15 51.78
CA ASN A 65 -20.24 19.00 51.85
C ASN A 65 -19.55 19.13 50.48
N ARG A 66 -20.33 19.30 49.40
CA ARG A 66 -19.81 19.51 48.03
C ARG A 66 -19.43 20.97 47.75
N LEU A 67 -19.84 21.89 48.62
CA LEU A 67 -19.53 23.33 48.51
C LEU A 67 -18.03 23.56 48.71
N GLY A 68 -17.39 24.35 47.85
CA GLY A 68 -15.92 24.51 47.80
C GLY A 68 -15.25 24.76 49.16
N ARG A 69 -15.79 25.68 49.97
CA ARG A 69 -15.25 25.97 51.32
C ARG A 69 -15.35 24.78 52.28
N ARG A 70 -16.49 24.06 52.26
CA ARG A 70 -16.70 22.88 53.12
C ARG A 70 -15.92 21.68 52.62
N PHE A 71 -15.86 21.45 51.31
CA PHE A 71 -15.04 20.42 50.70
C PHE A 71 -13.56 20.62 51.04
N PHE A 72 -13.06 21.84 50.90
CA PHE A 72 -11.68 22.16 51.27
C PHE A 72 -11.41 21.87 52.75
N ARG A 73 -12.28 22.35 53.66
CA ARG A 73 -12.09 22.19 55.11
C ARG A 73 -12.27 20.75 55.61
N LEU A 74 -13.23 20.02 55.06
CA LEU A 74 -13.63 18.69 55.57
C LEU A 74 -12.96 17.53 54.83
N VAL A 75 -12.46 17.76 53.61
CA VAL A 75 -11.84 16.72 52.79
C VAL A 75 -10.38 17.06 52.50
N VAL A 76 -10.09 18.20 51.88
CA VAL A 76 -8.72 18.53 51.46
C VAL A 76 -7.79 18.73 52.65
N THR A 77 -8.16 19.60 53.60
CA THR A 77 -7.30 19.91 54.76
C THR A 77 -6.95 18.66 55.59
N PRO A 78 -7.90 17.78 55.96
CA PRO A 78 -7.58 16.54 56.67
C PRO A 78 -6.65 15.61 55.89
N LEU A 79 -6.86 15.47 54.58
CA LEU A 79 -6.01 14.64 53.71
C LEU A 79 -4.59 15.20 53.59
N CYS A 80 -4.43 16.53 53.53
CA CYS A 80 -3.11 17.18 53.55
C CYS A 80 -2.39 17.03 54.89
N THR A 81 -3.13 16.94 55.99
CA THR A 81 -2.56 16.72 57.33
C THR A 81 -2.36 15.25 57.68
N LEU A 82 -2.89 14.32 56.89
CA LEU A 82 -2.83 12.88 57.16
C LEU A 82 -1.39 12.37 57.25
N SER A 83 -0.49 12.94 56.43
CA SER A 83 0.94 12.65 56.45
C SER A 83 1.63 13.04 57.76
N ARG A 84 1.01 13.90 58.57
CA ARG A 84 1.48 14.31 59.91
C ARG A 84 0.87 13.48 61.02
N ASN A 85 -0.04 12.56 60.73
CA ASN A 85 -0.65 11.71 61.75
C ASN A 85 0.44 10.82 62.38
N PRO A 86 0.59 10.80 63.71
CA PRO A 86 1.60 9.98 64.38
C PRO A 86 1.58 8.50 64.00
N ASP A 87 0.39 7.92 63.79
CA ASP A 87 0.23 6.51 63.41
C ASP A 87 0.73 6.23 61.99
N PHE A 88 0.51 7.19 61.08
CA PHE A 88 1.04 7.13 59.72
C PHE A 88 2.57 7.28 59.74
N VAL A 89 3.08 8.27 60.47
CA VAL A 89 4.51 8.54 60.58
C VAL A 89 5.25 7.38 61.26
N ALA A 90 4.66 6.75 62.29
CA ALA A 90 5.25 5.60 62.96
C ALA A 90 5.41 4.41 62.01
N LYS A 91 4.32 4.02 61.31
CA LYS A 91 4.38 2.96 60.30
C LYS A 91 5.33 3.28 59.15
N LEU A 92 5.38 4.55 58.75
CA LEU A 92 6.30 5.02 57.73
C LEU A 92 7.75 4.88 58.20
N LYS A 93 8.07 5.30 59.43
CA LYS A 93 9.42 5.14 60.01
C LYS A 93 9.87 3.69 60.05
N ASP A 94 8.99 2.77 60.44
CA ASP A 94 9.29 1.33 60.47
C ASP A 94 9.56 0.76 59.06
N SER A 95 9.09 1.45 58.01
CA SER A 95 9.24 1.05 56.61
C SER A 95 10.35 1.79 55.87
N LEU A 96 10.99 2.79 56.49
CA LEU A 96 12.00 3.63 55.86
C LEU A 96 13.41 3.21 56.29
N ALA A 97 14.28 2.95 55.30
CA ALA A 97 15.71 2.85 55.53
C ALA A 97 16.34 4.26 55.38
N VAL A 98 16.94 4.77 56.46
CA VAL A 98 17.64 6.06 56.44
C VAL A 98 19.12 5.80 56.16
N PHE A 99 19.61 6.35 55.04
CA PHE A 99 21.02 6.27 54.68
C PHE A 99 21.84 7.36 55.39
N GLN A 100 23.14 7.11 55.55
CA GLN A 100 24.07 8.18 55.94
C GLN A 100 24.10 9.29 54.87
N PRO A 101 24.36 10.54 55.25
CA PRO A 101 24.48 11.65 54.30
C PRO A 101 25.44 11.29 53.14
N GLY A 102 25.04 11.60 51.91
CA GLY A 102 25.85 11.35 50.71
C GLY A 102 25.77 9.93 50.14
N VAL A 103 25.34 8.93 50.92
CA VAL A 103 25.25 7.54 50.44
C VAL A 103 24.22 7.40 49.33
N LEU A 104 23.03 7.99 49.50
CA LEU A 104 21.97 7.92 48.50
C LEU A 104 22.40 8.60 47.18
N GLN A 105 23.03 9.79 47.27
CA GLN A 105 23.59 10.48 46.11
C GLN A 105 24.69 9.64 45.44
N GLY A 106 25.57 9.02 46.24
CA GLY A 106 26.61 8.11 45.75
C GLY A 106 26.04 6.90 45.01
N MET A 107 24.97 6.29 45.54
CA MET A 107 24.25 5.20 44.89
C MET A 107 23.64 5.65 43.55
N TYR A 108 23.05 6.84 43.47
CA TYR A 108 22.53 7.38 42.22
C TYR A 108 23.63 7.62 41.19
N ILE A 109 24.75 8.24 41.59
CA ILE A 109 25.89 8.47 40.71
C ILE A 109 26.43 7.15 40.18
N TRP A 110 26.58 6.15 41.05
CA TRP A 110 27.12 4.85 40.67
C TRP A 110 26.19 4.05 39.75
N THR A 111 24.90 3.99 40.06
CA THR A 111 23.91 3.24 39.26
C THR A 111 23.64 3.89 37.89
N SER A 112 23.73 5.22 37.78
CA SER A 112 23.56 5.94 36.51
C SER A 112 24.85 6.06 35.69
N TYR A 113 26.01 5.79 36.28
CA TYR A 113 27.33 5.96 35.65
C TYR A 113 27.47 5.28 34.27
N PRO A 114 27.04 4.03 34.06
CA PRO A 114 27.13 3.40 32.74
C PRO A 114 26.34 4.15 31.66
N LEU A 115 25.19 4.72 32.01
CA LEU A 115 24.37 5.52 31.10
C LEU A 115 25.02 6.88 30.80
N HIS A 116 25.67 7.49 31.79
CA HIS A 116 26.46 8.71 31.60
C HIS A 116 27.61 8.46 30.64
N CYS A 117 28.35 7.36 30.82
CA CYS A 117 29.43 6.95 29.94
C CYS A 117 28.94 6.75 28.50
N LEU A 118 27.85 6.00 28.31
CA LEU A 118 27.26 5.79 27.00
C LEU A 118 26.86 7.12 26.33
N THR A 119 26.19 7.99 27.07
CA THR A 119 25.76 9.32 26.60
C THR A 119 26.96 10.17 26.18
N LYS A 120 28.02 10.22 27.00
CA LYS A 120 29.28 10.93 26.69
C LYS A 120 29.95 10.38 25.43
N ILE A 121 30.05 9.05 25.31
CA ILE A 121 30.67 8.37 24.16
C ILE A 121 29.90 8.70 22.88
N VAL A 122 28.58 8.54 22.89
CA VAL A 122 27.73 8.82 21.72
C VAL A 122 27.80 10.28 21.33
N TRP A 123 27.71 11.19 22.31
CA TRP A 123 27.78 12.63 22.05
C TRP A 123 29.10 13.03 21.42
N LYS A 124 30.23 12.66 22.03
CA LYS A 124 31.58 13.03 21.60
C LYS A 124 31.98 12.39 20.28
N ASN A 125 31.70 11.09 20.11
CA ASN A 125 32.24 10.32 18.99
C ASN A 125 31.28 10.24 17.79
N THR A 126 30.00 10.54 17.96
CA THR A 126 29.00 10.42 16.87
C THR A 126 28.27 11.73 16.60
N ILE A 127 27.68 12.36 17.63
CA ILE A 127 26.82 13.54 17.43
C ILE A 127 27.65 14.77 17.06
N MET A 128 28.70 15.08 17.83
CA MET A 128 29.53 16.27 17.64
C MET A 128 30.23 16.33 16.27
N PRO A 129 30.91 15.26 15.80
CA PRO A 129 31.58 15.31 14.50
C PRO A 129 30.59 15.55 13.34
N LYS A 130 29.41 14.92 13.40
CA LYS A 130 28.37 15.08 12.37
C LYS A 130 27.73 16.45 12.41
N TYR A 131 27.51 17.00 13.59
CA TYR A 131 27.02 18.36 13.71
C TYR A 131 28.00 19.37 13.12
N ALA A 132 29.30 19.23 13.42
CA ALA A 132 30.36 20.08 12.87
C ALA A 132 30.46 19.98 11.34
N SER A 133 30.29 18.78 10.77
CA SER A 133 30.25 18.58 9.31
C SER A 133 28.88 18.88 8.66
N LYS A 134 27.89 19.33 9.44
CA LYS A 134 26.49 19.56 9.00
C LYS A 134 25.84 18.30 8.39
N GLU A 135 26.28 17.13 8.82
CA GLU A 135 25.70 15.85 8.46
C GLU A 135 24.48 15.52 9.32
N THR A 136 23.58 14.70 8.77
CA THR A 136 22.44 14.20 9.53
C THR A 136 22.86 13.07 10.47
N ASN A 137 22.43 13.16 11.73
CA ASN A 137 22.66 12.11 12.70
C ASN A 137 21.83 10.86 12.38
N PRO A 138 22.38 9.64 12.56
CA PRO A 138 21.62 8.41 12.40
C PRO A 138 20.47 8.35 13.41
N HIS A 139 19.27 7.96 12.97
CA HIS A 139 18.07 7.98 13.81
C HIS A 139 18.20 6.98 14.96
N GLU A 140 18.76 5.81 14.67
CA GLU A 140 19.05 4.77 15.63
C GLU A 140 19.95 5.23 16.78
N VAL A 141 20.92 6.11 16.50
CA VAL A 141 21.80 6.68 17.54
C VAL A 141 21.02 7.66 18.43
N ILE A 142 20.15 8.47 17.83
CA ILE A 142 19.27 9.40 18.56
C ILE A 142 18.32 8.61 19.48
N GLU A 143 17.81 7.47 19.02
CA GLU A 143 16.97 6.59 19.84
C GLU A 143 17.74 5.98 21.02
N ILE A 144 18.96 5.48 20.81
CA ILE A 144 19.79 4.97 21.92
C ILE A 144 20.09 6.07 22.94
N LEU A 145 20.40 7.28 22.47
CA LEU A 145 20.62 8.43 23.34
C LEU A 145 19.39 8.76 24.18
N SER A 146 18.20 8.76 23.56
CA SER A 146 16.95 9.02 24.27
C SER A 146 16.59 7.92 25.26
N VAL A 147 16.90 6.66 24.96
CA VAL A 147 16.76 5.53 25.90
C VAL A 147 17.68 5.73 27.12
N ALA A 148 18.93 6.12 26.91
CA ALA A 148 19.88 6.41 27.99
C ALA A 148 19.40 7.59 28.85
N GLU A 149 18.98 8.70 28.25
CA GLU A 149 18.46 9.87 28.99
C GLU A 149 17.21 9.55 29.80
N ARG A 150 16.29 8.74 29.25
CA ARG A 150 15.12 8.26 30.00
C ARG A 150 15.50 7.33 31.15
N GLY A 151 16.51 6.48 30.96
CA GLY A 151 17.07 5.66 32.02
C GLY A 151 17.66 6.50 33.15
N ILE A 152 18.42 7.55 32.82
CA ILE A 152 18.95 8.51 33.80
C ILE A 152 17.79 9.18 34.55
N ASN A 153 16.77 9.66 33.84
CA ASN A 153 15.58 10.28 34.47
C ASN A 153 14.82 9.29 35.38
N TYR A 154 14.76 8.01 35.01
CA TYR A 154 14.20 6.98 35.89
C TYR A 154 15.04 6.80 37.16
N CYS A 155 16.37 6.70 37.03
CA CYS A 155 17.25 6.66 38.20
C CYS A 155 17.02 7.87 39.10
N GLN A 156 16.79 9.05 38.53
CA GLN A 156 16.56 10.28 39.30
C GLN A 156 15.20 10.32 40.01
N SER A 157 14.13 9.96 39.30
CA SER A 157 12.75 10.17 39.77
C SER A 157 12.10 8.94 40.41
N GLY A 158 12.65 7.74 40.17
CA GLY A 158 11.98 6.46 40.45
C GLY A 158 10.70 6.24 39.65
N ASN A 159 10.31 7.17 38.77
CA ASN A 159 9.03 7.13 38.08
C ASN A 159 9.12 6.28 36.81
N GLY A 160 8.59 5.04 36.86
CA GLY A 160 8.55 4.13 35.72
C GLY A 160 7.84 4.68 34.47
N ALA A 161 6.99 5.71 34.59
CA ALA A 161 6.30 6.33 33.46
C ALA A 161 7.24 7.01 32.46
N VAL A 162 8.48 7.36 32.86
CA VAL A 162 9.48 7.93 31.94
C VAL A 162 10.07 6.88 31.00
N LEU A 163 9.92 5.60 31.32
CA LEU A 163 10.40 4.48 30.52
C LEU A 163 9.39 4.14 29.40
N THR A 164 9.84 4.21 28.15
CA THR A 164 9.00 3.85 27.00
C THR A 164 8.88 2.34 26.86
N THR A 165 7.77 1.77 27.35
CA THR A 165 7.56 0.32 27.37
C THR A 165 7.58 -0.33 25.99
N ALA A 166 7.23 0.40 24.92
CA ALA A 166 7.21 -0.15 23.57
C ALA A 166 8.61 -0.53 23.06
N LEU A 167 9.56 0.41 23.07
CA LEU A 167 10.93 0.19 22.59
C LEU A 167 11.82 -0.40 23.69
N MET A 168 11.90 0.25 24.85
CA MET A 168 12.89 -0.08 25.90
C MET A 168 12.70 -1.49 26.47
N LYS A 169 11.47 -2.01 26.50
CA LYS A 169 11.21 -3.40 26.93
C LYS A 169 11.77 -4.41 25.93
N ARG A 170 11.59 -4.17 24.63
CA ARG A 170 12.07 -5.08 23.57
C ARG A 170 13.58 -5.07 23.42
N MET A 171 14.22 -4.00 23.87
CA MET A 171 15.68 -3.90 23.99
C MET A 171 16.24 -4.52 25.28
N TRP A 172 15.38 -5.11 26.13
CA TRP A 172 15.66 -5.58 27.50
C TRP A 172 16.02 -4.49 28.52
N PHE A 173 16.17 -3.25 28.08
CA PHE A 173 16.60 -2.12 28.89
C PHE A 173 15.69 -1.85 30.09
N SER A 174 14.39 -1.60 29.87
CA SER A 174 13.49 -1.24 30.97
C SER A 174 13.23 -2.41 31.91
N HIS A 175 13.22 -3.64 31.38
CA HIS A 175 12.98 -4.83 32.18
C HIS A 175 14.14 -5.09 33.14
N ASN A 176 15.38 -5.04 32.65
CA ASN A 176 16.55 -5.21 33.50
C ASN A 176 16.67 -4.08 34.54
N LEU A 177 16.39 -2.84 34.13
CA LEU A 177 16.43 -1.68 35.02
C LEU A 177 15.41 -1.78 36.17
N LEU A 178 14.20 -2.30 35.91
CA LEU A 178 13.15 -2.43 36.91
C LEU A 178 13.38 -3.63 37.85
N GLU A 179 13.91 -4.74 37.34
CA GLU A 179 14.07 -5.97 38.13
C GLU A 179 15.39 -6.02 38.89
N ASN A 180 16.48 -5.58 38.26
CA ASN A 180 17.84 -5.70 38.81
C ASN A 180 18.44 -4.35 39.21
N GLY A 181 17.75 -3.23 38.97
CA GLY A 181 18.25 -1.88 39.23
C GLY A 181 19.35 -1.41 38.28
N MET A 182 19.72 -2.21 37.26
CA MET A 182 20.80 -1.92 36.32
C MET A 182 20.31 -1.96 34.87
N PRO A 183 20.69 -1.00 34.01
CA PRO A 183 20.29 -1.01 32.62
C PRO A 183 21.11 -2.02 31.80
N MET A 184 20.45 -2.75 30.90
CA MET A 184 21.10 -3.68 29.98
C MET A 184 20.46 -3.62 28.60
N PHE A 185 21.28 -3.51 27.55
CA PHE A 185 20.81 -3.69 26.18
C PHE A 185 20.95 -5.14 25.73
N ASN A 186 20.02 -5.61 24.92
CA ASN A 186 20.20 -6.83 24.14
C ASN A 186 21.25 -6.63 23.03
N ARG A 187 21.48 -7.67 22.21
CA ARG A 187 22.51 -7.67 21.14
C ARG A 187 22.34 -6.60 20.05
N LEU A 188 21.23 -5.86 20.05
CA LEU A 188 20.97 -4.77 19.12
C LEU A 188 21.97 -3.62 19.28
N VAL A 189 22.45 -3.38 20.49
CA VAL A 189 23.42 -2.31 20.79
C VAL A 189 24.76 -2.92 21.17
N LYS A 190 25.82 -2.49 20.49
CA LYS A 190 27.20 -2.86 20.80
C LYS A 190 28.07 -1.62 20.83
N VAL A 191 29.06 -1.60 21.72
CA VAL A 191 30.10 -0.57 21.73
C VAL A 191 31.39 -1.24 21.27
N SER A 192 32.00 -0.72 20.21
CA SER A 192 33.26 -1.26 19.69
C SER A 192 34.42 -0.95 20.65
N PRO A 193 35.58 -1.64 20.53
CA PRO A 193 36.79 -1.30 21.30
C PRO A 193 37.23 0.15 21.11
N GLN A 194 36.91 0.77 19.97
CA GLN A 194 37.17 2.18 19.67
C GLN A 194 36.11 3.13 20.24
N MET A 195 35.23 2.64 21.12
CA MET A 195 34.13 3.41 21.71
C MET A 195 33.18 3.98 20.65
N LEU A 196 32.89 3.21 19.60
CA LEU A 196 31.89 3.56 18.60
C LEU A 196 30.62 2.74 18.83
N LEU A 197 29.47 3.42 18.84
CA LEU A 197 28.17 2.76 18.96
C LEU A 197 27.83 2.07 17.64
N GLN A 198 27.58 0.76 17.71
CA GLN A 198 27.11 -0.06 16.61
C GLN A 198 25.68 -0.53 16.93
N VAL A 199 24.75 -0.25 16.01
CA VAL A 199 23.35 -0.63 16.14
C VAL A 199 22.97 -1.60 15.02
N GLN A 200 22.44 -2.77 15.39
CA GLN A 200 21.95 -3.77 14.44
C GLN A 200 20.54 -3.40 13.97
N MET A 201 20.47 -2.65 12.87
CA MET A 201 19.20 -2.18 12.29
C MET A 201 18.30 -3.30 11.79
N ASP A 202 18.88 -4.44 11.40
CA ASP A 202 18.14 -5.55 10.80
C ASP A 202 17.13 -6.18 11.78
N ASN A 203 17.38 -6.00 13.09
CA ASN A 203 16.57 -6.52 14.18
C ASN A 203 15.86 -5.40 14.96
N TRP A 204 15.73 -4.21 14.37
CA TRP A 204 15.08 -3.09 15.06
C TRP A 204 13.60 -3.42 15.38
N PRO A 205 13.12 -3.18 16.61
CA PRO A 205 11.74 -3.47 16.96
C PRO A 205 10.74 -2.63 16.17
N MET A 206 9.77 -3.29 15.53
CA MET A 206 8.70 -2.67 14.75
C MET A 206 7.33 -2.81 15.44
N ASP A 207 6.43 -1.86 15.21
CA ASP A 207 5.01 -1.99 15.58
C ASP A 207 4.25 -2.91 14.60
N LYS A 208 2.93 -3.06 14.83
CA LYS A 208 2.07 -3.90 13.97
C LYS A 208 1.87 -3.31 12.57
N GLN A 209 2.09 -2.01 12.40
CA GLN A 209 1.91 -1.25 11.17
C GLN A 209 3.22 -1.16 10.37
N GLY A 210 4.31 -1.75 10.87
CA GLY A 210 5.62 -1.73 10.23
C GLY A 210 6.33 -0.39 10.37
N TYR A 211 6.05 0.39 11.41
CA TYR A 211 6.86 1.53 11.83
C TYR A 211 7.87 1.11 12.90
N PRO A 212 9.09 1.68 12.89
CA PRO A 212 10.05 1.45 13.95
C PRO A 212 9.54 2.02 15.27
N LEU A 213 9.69 1.24 16.34
CA LEU A 213 9.39 1.72 17.68
C LEU A 213 10.43 2.78 18.09
N THR A 214 9.95 3.85 18.71
CA THR A 214 10.75 5.02 19.08
C THR A 214 10.56 5.39 20.54
N SER A 215 11.62 5.88 21.16
CA SER A 215 11.64 6.51 22.49
C SER A 215 11.52 8.04 22.42
N VAL A 216 11.82 8.66 21.27
CA VAL A 216 11.81 10.14 21.12
C VAL A 216 10.44 10.73 20.81
N ALA A 217 9.41 9.92 20.57
CA ALA A 217 8.15 10.38 19.97
C ALA A 217 7.53 11.59 20.69
N SER A 218 7.44 11.53 22.03
CA SER A 218 6.92 12.63 22.83
C SER A 218 7.79 13.88 22.71
N SER A 219 9.12 13.75 22.82
CA SER A 219 10.04 14.89 22.71
C SER A 219 9.94 15.56 21.34
N MET A 220 9.88 14.76 20.27
CA MET A 220 9.69 15.27 18.90
C MET A 220 8.36 16.01 18.75
N LYS A 221 7.28 15.47 19.32
CA LYS A 221 5.96 16.10 19.28
C LYS A 221 5.92 17.42 20.04
N HIS A 222 6.54 17.52 21.22
CA HIS A 222 6.54 18.76 22.00
C HIS A 222 7.45 19.83 21.39
N THR A 223 8.61 19.45 20.83
CA THR A 223 9.57 20.40 20.27
C THR A 223 9.23 20.83 18.84
N TYR A 224 8.80 19.89 18.00
CA TYR A 224 8.63 20.08 16.56
C TYR A 224 7.19 19.86 16.07
N GLY A 225 6.26 19.52 16.96
CA GLY A 225 4.87 19.21 16.61
C GLY A 225 4.70 17.82 15.98
N ASN A 226 3.46 17.49 15.65
CA ASN A 226 3.10 16.21 15.00
C ASN A 226 3.75 16.06 13.61
N SER A 227 4.02 17.16 12.92
CA SER A 227 4.69 17.15 11.63
C SER A 227 6.15 16.70 11.73
N GLY A 228 6.91 17.25 12.69
CA GLY A 228 8.28 16.84 12.97
C GLY A 228 8.39 15.36 13.33
N LEU A 229 7.45 14.87 14.16
CA LEU A 229 7.38 13.45 14.50
C LEU A 229 7.13 12.57 13.26
N ARG A 230 6.18 12.94 12.40
CA ARG A 230 5.85 12.16 11.19
C ARG A 230 7.04 12.06 10.23
N GLY A 231 7.74 13.16 9.99
CA GLY A 231 8.94 13.15 9.15
C GLY A 231 10.06 12.28 9.70
N TYR A 232 10.30 12.38 11.00
CA TYR A 232 11.27 11.53 11.69
C TYR A 232 10.92 10.05 11.55
N LEU A 233 9.66 9.68 11.82
CA LEU A 233 9.20 8.30 11.67
C LEU A 233 9.25 7.81 10.22
N GLY A 234 8.89 8.64 9.25
CA GLY A 234 8.94 8.31 7.83
C GLY A 234 10.35 8.00 7.35
N ILE A 235 11.32 8.85 7.71
CA ILE A 235 12.73 8.61 7.36
C ILE A 235 13.30 7.43 8.12
N PHE A 236 12.98 7.29 9.41
CA PHE A 236 13.47 6.16 10.18
C PHE A 236 12.94 4.84 9.62
N ARG A 237 11.66 4.81 9.22
CA ARG A 237 11.04 3.65 8.55
C ARG A 237 11.76 3.31 7.25
N VAL A 238 12.06 4.30 6.40
CA VAL A 238 12.82 4.08 5.16
C VAL A 238 14.22 3.53 5.48
N ARG A 239 14.93 4.09 6.48
CA ARG A 239 16.25 3.60 6.89
C ARG A 239 16.21 2.14 7.35
N VAL A 240 15.27 1.77 8.22
CA VAL A 240 15.10 0.37 8.63
C VAL A 240 14.73 -0.51 7.43
N ALA A 241 13.83 -0.03 6.57
CA ALA A 241 13.41 -0.75 5.37
C ALA A 241 14.57 -1.06 4.41
N THR A 242 15.55 -0.16 4.24
CA THR A 242 16.75 -0.44 3.42
C THR A 242 17.63 -1.57 3.97
N LYS A 243 17.44 -1.93 5.23
CA LYS A 243 18.22 -2.96 5.94
C LYS A 243 17.46 -4.28 6.10
N VAL A 244 16.13 -4.20 6.14
CA VAL A 244 15.22 -5.35 6.33
C VAL A 244 14.30 -5.50 5.13
N ILE A 245 14.84 -5.93 3.99
CA ILE A 245 14.01 -6.30 2.83
C ILE A 245 13.58 -7.77 3.01
N PRO A 246 12.28 -8.09 3.13
CA PRO A 246 11.82 -9.47 3.25
C PRO A 246 12.33 -10.33 2.09
N SER A 247 12.91 -11.50 2.36
CA SER A 247 13.56 -12.36 1.36
C SER A 247 12.64 -12.79 0.21
N ASP A 248 11.34 -12.83 0.47
CA ASP A 248 10.27 -13.14 -0.46
C ASP A 248 9.77 -11.93 -1.26
N PHE A 249 10.00 -10.70 -0.77
CA PHE A 249 9.56 -9.46 -1.44
C PHE A 249 10.21 -9.34 -2.83
N MET A 250 9.39 -9.53 -3.86
CA MET A 250 9.78 -9.48 -5.27
C MET A 250 11.11 -10.20 -5.58
N LYS A 251 11.29 -11.40 -5.03
CA LYS A 251 12.51 -12.24 -5.17
C LYS A 251 12.99 -12.52 -6.60
N HIS A 252 12.17 -12.22 -7.60
CA HIS A 252 12.48 -12.39 -9.03
C HIS A 252 13.22 -11.18 -9.62
N LEU A 253 13.33 -10.07 -8.89
CA LEU A 253 14.03 -8.87 -9.30
C LEU A 253 15.46 -8.87 -8.76
N ALA A 254 16.36 -8.20 -9.47
CA ALA A 254 17.72 -7.97 -8.99
C ALA A 254 17.73 -7.09 -7.73
N ASP A 255 18.71 -7.27 -6.85
CA ASP A 255 18.77 -6.59 -5.54
C ASP A 255 18.68 -5.06 -5.62
N PRO A 256 19.34 -4.34 -6.56
CA PRO A 256 19.18 -2.90 -6.70
C PRO A 256 17.74 -2.48 -7.03
N GLU A 257 17.10 -3.15 -7.99
CA GLU A 257 15.71 -2.88 -8.37
C GLU A 257 14.75 -3.21 -7.21
N ARG A 258 14.97 -4.35 -6.56
CA ARG A 258 14.19 -4.79 -5.40
C ARG A 258 14.26 -3.79 -4.25
N THR A 259 15.45 -3.26 -3.97
CA THR A 259 15.68 -2.22 -2.93
C THR A 259 14.96 -0.92 -3.29
N ILE A 260 15.10 -0.45 -4.54
CA ILE A 260 14.44 0.77 -5.02
C ILE A 260 12.92 0.65 -4.93
N ARG A 261 12.36 -0.49 -5.35
CA ARG A 261 10.92 -0.76 -5.25
C ARG A 261 10.44 -0.77 -3.81
N PHE A 262 11.16 -1.43 -2.91
CA PHE A 262 10.78 -1.47 -1.50
C PHE A 262 10.80 -0.09 -0.83
N MET A 263 11.81 0.74 -1.14
CA MET A 263 11.88 2.13 -0.65
C MET A 263 10.72 2.98 -1.16
N MET A 264 10.36 2.84 -2.44
CA MET A 264 9.26 3.57 -3.05
C MET A 264 7.90 3.13 -2.50
N ASP A 265 7.65 1.83 -2.35
CA ASP A 265 6.43 1.32 -1.72
C ASP A 265 6.27 1.84 -0.27
N THR A 266 7.38 1.88 0.48
CA THR A 266 7.42 2.42 1.85
C THR A 266 7.14 3.94 1.87
N PHE A 267 7.72 4.68 0.93
CA PHE A 267 7.49 6.11 0.76
C PHE A 267 6.02 6.40 0.45
N PHE A 268 5.47 5.76 -0.59
CA PHE A 268 4.11 6.03 -1.03
C PHE A 268 3.07 5.62 0.01
N SER A 269 3.32 4.55 0.78
CA SER A 269 2.49 4.19 1.93
C SER A 269 2.46 5.31 2.98
N SER A 270 3.60 5.96 3.23
CA SER A 270 3.70 7.09 4.15
C SER A 270 3.07 8.36 3.56
N TRP A 271 3.24 8.61 2.26
CA TRP A 271 2.63 9.74 1.55
C TRP A 271 1.09 9.66 1.55
N VAL A 272 0.52 8.47 1.36
CA VAL A 272 -0.94 8.25 1.51
C VAL A 272 -1.42 8.59 2.92
N SER A 273 -0.70 8.15 3.96
CA SER A 273 -1.02 8.49 5.35
C SER A 273 -0.93 10.00 5.64
N ASP A 274 0.05 10.68 5.05
CA ASP A 274 0.16 12.14 5.15
C ASP A 274 -1.00 12.85 4.47
N MET A 275 -1.41 12.41 3.27
CA MET A 275 -2.59 12.95 2.57
C MET A 275 -3.86 12.75 3.40
N GLN A 276 -4.06 11.56 3.96
CA GLN A 276 -5.20 11.26 4.83
C GLN A 276 -5.27 12.21 6.02
N SER A 277 -4.13 12.37 6.71
CA SER A 277 -4.02 13.23 7.88
C SER A 277 -4.26 14.70 7.52
N MET A 278 -3.76 15.15 6.37
CA MET A 278 -3.96 16.52 5.89
C MET A 278 -5.43 16.80 5.59
N VAL A 279 -6.08 15.91 4.84
CA VAL A 279 -7.49 16.04 4.45
C VAL A 279 -8.38 16.01 5.70
N TYR A 280 -8.17 15.04 6.58
CA TYR A 280 -8.87 14.93 7.86
C TYR A 280 -8.68 16.18 8.71
N GLY A 281 -7.44 16.63 8.90
CA GLY A 281 -7.12 17.80 9.72
C GLY A 281 -7.77 19.08 9.21
N ALA A 282 -7.76 19.30 7.89
CA ALA A 282 -8.41 20.44 7.28
C ALA A 282 -9.93 20.41 7.50
N VAL A 283 -10.59 19.29 7.20
CA VAL A 283 -12.05 19.22 7.31
C VAL A 283 -12.53 19.26 8.76
N VAL A 284 -11.86 18.58 9.69
CA VAL A 284 -12.23 18.62 11.10
C VAL A 284 -12.04 20.02 11.67
N SER A 285 -10.96 20.72 11.30
CA SER A 285 -10.74 22.11 11.70
C SER A 285 -11.86 23.01 11.18
N ASP A 286 -12.22 22.90 9.90
CA ASP A 286 -13.26 23.72 9.29
C ASP A 286 -14.65 23.41 9.88
N ALA A 287 -14.96 22.13 10.11
CA ALA A 287 -16.20 21.72 10.75
C ALA A 287 -16.28 22.17 12.22
N GLN A 288 -15.15 22.15 12.95
CA GLN A 288 -15.10 22.61 14.33
C GLN A 288 -15.36 24.13 14.41
N ALA A 289 -14.80 24.91 13.48
CA ALA A 289 -15.06 26.35 13.42
C ALA A 289 -16.55 26.67 13.23
N VAL A 290 -17.27 25.90 12.41
CA VAL A 290 -18.74 26.04 12.24
C VAL A 290 -19.51 25.66 13.51
N ILE A 291 -19.06 24.62 14.23
CA ILE A 291 -19.67 24.22 15.50
C ILE A 291 -19.47 25.30 16.57
N ASP A 292 -18.26 25.83 16.68
CA ASP A 292 -17.89 26.84 17.68
C ASP A 292 -18.54 28.19 17.40
N ALA A 293 -18.82 28.51 16.13
CA ALA A 293 -19.51 29.73 15.74
C ALA A 293 -21.02 29.72 16.00
N GLU A 294 -21.61 28.57 16.37
CA GLU A 294 -23.04 28.39 16.66
C GLU A 294 -24.01 28.97 15.60
N GLU A 295 -23.64 28.96 14.31
CA GLU A 295 -24.38 29.66 13.24
C GLU A 295 -25.86 29.24 13.13
N SER A 296 -26.16 27.94 13.07
CA SER A 296 -27.53 27.38 13.06
C SER A 296 -27.54 25.89 13.41
N ALA A 297 -28.69 25.36 13.86
CA ALA A 297 -28.84 23.94 14.21
C ALA A 297 -28.54 23.00 13.02
N ASP A 298 -28.93 23.39 11.81
CA ASP A 298 -28.67 22.62 10.59
C ASP A 298 -27.19 22.68 10.18
N ALA A 299 -26.54 23.84 10.29
CA ALA A 299 -25.10 23.98 10.04
C ALA A 299 -24.27 23.15 11.03
N VAL A 300 -24.63 23.15 12.32
CA VAL A 300 -23.98 22.32 13.34
C VAL A 300 -24.19 20.83 13.08
N ARG A 301 -25.41 20.42 12.70
CA ARG A 301 -25.71 19.02 12.33
C ARG A 301 -24.89 18.57 11.12
N TRP A 302 -24.80 19.42 10.10
CA TRP A 302 -23.99 19.19 8.91
C TRP A 302 -22.49 19.11 9.24
N ALA A 303 -21.96 20.01 10.07
CA ALA A 303 -20.57 19.97 10.51
C ALA A 303 -20.23 18.69 11.29
N LYS A 304 -21.13 18.24 12.19
CA LYS A 304 -21.00 16.95 12.88
C LYS A 304 -21.03 15.76 11.91
N HIS A 305 -21.88 15.82 10.89
CA HIS A 305 -21.92 14.80 9.83
C HIS A 305 -20.58 14.72 9.08
N ARG A 306 -19.99 15.87 8.71
CA ARG A 306 -18.65 15.94 8.11
C ARG A 306 -17.57 15.34 9.00
N GLN A 307 -17.58 15.64 10.31
CA GLN A 307 -16.63 15.04 11.27
C GLN A 307 -16.80 13.52 11.38
N ALA A 308 -18.04 13.00 11.36
CA ALA A 308 -18.30 11.57 11.38
C ALA A 308 -17.77 10.88 10.10
N HIS A 309 -18.02 11.48 8.93
CA HIS A 309 -17.50 10.97 7.65
C HIS A 309 -15.98 11.07 7.56
N ALA A 310 -15.37 12.10 8.15
CA ALA A 310 -13.91 12.22 8.27
C ALA A 310 -13.30 11.09 9.11
N LYS A 311 -13.98 10.65 10.18
CA LYS A 311 -13.55 9.48 10.97
C LYS A 311 -13.67 8.18 10.19
N LEU A 312 -14.77 7.99 9.47
CA LEU A 312 -14.97 6.81 8.61
C LEU A 312 -13.94 6.78 7.46
N PHE A 313 -13.62 7.95 6.91
CA PHE A 313 -12.56 8.12 5.94
C PHE A 313 -11.24 7.55 6.49
N LEU A 314 -10.78 7.93 7.69
CA LEU A 314 -9.53 7.39 8.27
C LEU A 314 -9.47 5.86 8.40
N THR A 315 -10.60 5.18 8.47
CA THR A 315 -10.66 3.71 8.64
C THR A 315 -10.70 2.92 7.33
N SER A 316 -10.84 3.57 6.18
CA SER A 316 -10.96 2.89 4.90
C SER A 316 -9.59 2.54 4.31
N GLU A 317 -9.44 1.32 3.79
CA GLU A 317 -8.17 0.81 3.26
C GLU A 317 -7.78 1.44 1.90
N LYS A 318 -8.75 1.83 1.06
CA LYS A 318 -8.52 2.29 -0.33
C LYS A 318 -9.06 3.70 -0.59
N LEU A 319 -8.66 4.65 0.24
CA LEU A 319 -9.28 5.98 0.31
C LEU A 319 -9.19 6.88 -0.91
N PHE A 320 -8.09 6.77 -1.65
CA PHE A 320 -7.85 7.59 -2.84
C PHE A 320 -8.17 6.82 -4.12
N SER A 321 -9.01 5.78 -4.03
CA SER A 321 -9.40 4.93 -5.14
C SER A 321 -10.86 5.14 -5.52
N TYR A 322 -11.24 4.86 -6.77
CA TYR A 322 -12.64 4.81 -7.20
C TYR A 322 -13.35 3.50 -6.85
N HIS A 323 -12.76 2.65 -6.02
CA HIS A 323 -13.30 1.33 -5.68
C HIS A 323 -14.79 1.41 -5.26
N ARG A 324 -15.55 0.32 -5.47
CA ARG A 324 -16.99 0.20 -5.10
C ARG A 324 -17.29 0.39 -3.61
N ASP A 325 -16.28 0.68 -2.80
CA ASP A 325 -16.41 0.98 -1.38
C ASP A 325 -16.72 2.46 -1.14
N ILE A 326 -17.18 2.72 0.08
CA ILE A 326 -17.75 3.99 0.55
C ILE A 326 -16.71 5.14 0.59
N GLY A 327 -15.43 4.92 0.24
CA GLY A 327 -14.33 5.88 0.39
C GLY A 327 -14.53 7.20 -0.36
N VAL A 328 -14.84 7.17 -1.67
CA VAL A 328 -15.11 8.39 -2.46
C VAL A 328 -16.37 9.09 -1.96
N ARG A 329 -17.38 8.32 -1.55
CA ARG A 329 -18.62 8.89 -1.00
C ARG A 329 -18.37 9.64 0.30
N TYR A 330 -17.65 9.02 1.25
CA TYR A 330 -17.24 9.70 2.48
C TYR A 330 -16.43 10.95 2.19
N LEU A 331 -15.55 10.89 1.18
CA LEU A 331 -14.77 12.05 0.75
C LEU A 331 -15.66 13.18 0.24
N LEU A 332 -16.60 12.91 -0.67
CA LEU A 332 -17.52 13.92 -1.23
C LEU A 332 -18.42 14.54 -0.16
N ASP A 333 -18.97 13.72 0.73
CA ASP A 333 -19.80 14.17 1.86
C ASP A 333 -18.98 15.04 2.84
N MET A 334 -17.70 14.71 3.04
CA MET A 334 -16.79 15.42 3.93
C MET A 334 -16.34 16.76 3.34
N ILE A 335 -16.17 16.87 2.01
CA ILE A 335 -15.71 18.11 1.34
C ILE A 335 -16.86 18.99 0.85
N ALA A 336 -18.12 18.61 1.10
CA ALA A 336 -19.27 19.43 0.76
C ALA A 336 -19.12 20.85 1.32
N SER A 337 -19.45 21.86 0.52
CA SER A 337 -19.25 23.28 0.86
C SER A 337 -20.40 23.85 1.69
N THR A 338 -21.62 23.33 1.54
CA THR A 338 -22.82 23.76 2.27
C THR A 338 -23.74 22.58 2.58
N PRO A 339 -24.65 22.70 3.58
CA PRO A 339 -25.64 21.68 3.88
C PRO A 339 -26.49 21.32 2.63
N GLY A 340 -26.59 20.03 2.30
CA GLY A 340 -27.38 19.55 1.16
C GLY A 340 -26.70 19.62 -0.21
N CYS A 341 -25.59 20.37 -0.35
CA CYS A 341 -24.85 20.52 -1.60
C CYS A 341 -23.63 19.58 -1.66
N VAL A 342 -23.88 18.27 -1.65
CA VAL A 342 -22.79 17.29 -1.83
C VAL A 342 -22.33 17.32 -3.30
N PRO A 343 -21.03 17.55 -3.58
CA PRO A 343 -20.53 17.53 -4.94
C PRO A 343 -20.76 16.15 -5.57
N VAL A 344 -21.26 16.13 -6.80
CA VAL A 344 -21.41 14.87 -7.57
C VAL A 344 -20.03 14.32 -7.98
N VAL A 345 -19.04 15.21 -8.13
CA VAL A 345 -17.67 14.89 -8.57
C VAL A 345 -16.69 15.61 -7.66
N LEU A 346 -15.48 15.06 -7.52
CA LEU A 346 -14.38 15.74 -6.85
C LEU A 346 -14.12 17.10 -7.54
N PRO A 347 -14.13 18.22 -6.78
CA PRO A 347 -13.82 19.53 -7.36
C PRO A 347 -12.39 19.54 -7.91
N GLN A 348 -12.22 20.10 -9.10
CA GLN A 348 -10.95 20.02 -9.84
C GLN A 348 -9.93 21.06 -9.38
N SER A 349 -8.67 20.65 -9.30
CA SER A 349 -7.50 21.51 -9.08
C SER A 349 -7.08 22.30 -10.33
N GLU A 350 -6.03 23.13 -10.21
CA GLU A 350 -5.34 23.75 -11.36
C GLU A 350 -4.86 22.67 -12.35
N THR A 351 -4.31 21.56 -11.86
CA THR A 351 -3.93 20.40 -12.66
C THR A 351 -5.09 19.41 -12.76
N LYS A 352 -6.08 19.67 -13.61
CA LYS A 352 -7.30 18.83 -13.68
C LYS A 352 -7.04 17.32 -13.80
N HIS A 353 -6.12 16.95 -14.68
CA HIS A 353 -5.82 15.55 -15.01
C HIS A 353 -4.32 15.35 -15.23
N LEU A 354 -3.80 14.21 -14.77
CA LEU A 354 -2.42 13.80 -15.01
C LEU A 354 -2.38 12.31 -15.36
N SER A 355 -1.62 11.93 -16.38
CA SER A 355 -1.42 10.50 -16.64
C SER A 355 -0.53 9.87 -15.57
N LEU A 356 -0.65 8.58 -15.28
CA LEU A 356 0.22 7.93 -14.29
C LEU A 356 1.72 8.04 -14.63
N PRO A 357 2.16 7.89 -15.90
CA PRO A 357 3.54 8.21 -16.28
C PRO A 357 3.88 9.70 -16.13
N GLY A 358 2.92 10.60 -16.41
CA GLY A 358 3.07 12.05 -16.21
C GLY A 358 3.27 12.40 -14.74
N PHE A 359 2.53 11.76 -13.84
CA PHE A 359 2.69 11.85 -12.39
C PHE A 359 4.07 11.40 -11.94
N ALA A 360 4.49 10.22 -12.38
CA ALA A 360 5.81 9.70 -12.04
C ALA A 360 6.93 10.65 -12.50
N ARG A 361 6.86 11.17 -13.74
CA ARG A 361 7.83 12.13 -14.26
C ARG A 361 7.80 13.46 -13.52
N LEU A 362 6.61 13.97 -13.20
CA LEU A 362 6.45 15.19 -12.41
C LEU A 362 7.13 15.04 -11.05
N LEU A 363 6.82 13.97 -10.33
CA LEU A 363 7.39 13.71 -9.01
C LEU A 363 8.92 13.58 -9.05
N LEU A 364 9.45 12.82 -10.02
CA LEU A 364 10.89 12.66 -10.17
C LEU A 364 11.60 13.95 -10.59
N SER A 365 10.94 14.82 -11.36
CA SER A 365 11.49 16.14 -11.72
C SER A 365 11.58 17.11 -10.54
N MET A 366 10.91 16.80 -9.43
CA MET A 366 11.00 17.62 -8.22
C MET A 366 12.29 17.40 -7.44
N TYR A 367 13.00 16.30 -7.65
CA TYR A 367 14.27 16.03 -7.00
C TYR A 367 15.43 16.38 -7.93
N ASN A 368 16.36 17.20 -7.45
CA ASN A 368 17.61 17.49 -8.15
C ASN A 368 18.72 16.60 -7.57
N PRO A 369 19.31 15.69 -8.37
CA PRO A 369 20.40 14.82 -7.92
C PRO A 369 21.69 15.57 -7.59
N GLU A 370 21.96 16.72 -8.21
CA GLU A 370 23.23 17.44 -8.08
C GLU A 370 23.36 18.11 -6.70
N ASP A 371 22.30 18.78 -6.24
CA ASP A 371 22.28 19.43 -4.93
C ASP A 371 21.53 18.59 -3.86
N GLY A 372 20.94 17.47 -4.27
CA GLY A 372 20.18 16.56 -3.44
C GLY A 372 18.96 17.21 -2.78
N LYS A 373 18.37 18.26 -3.38
CA LYS A 373 17.20 18.98 -2.88
C LYS A 373 15.92 18.57 -3.61
N THR A 374 14.79 18.80 -2.94
CA THR A 374 13.46 18.57 -3.51
C THR A 374 12.65 19.85 -3.52
N LEU A 375 11.95 20.10 -4.62
CA LEU A 375 11.00 21.20 -4.75
C LEU A 375 9.80 20.98 -3.82
N ASN A 376 9.48 22.01 -3.02
CA ASN A 376 8.31 22.03 -2.15
C ASN A 376 7.04 22.35 -2.95
N LYS A 377 6.53 21.39 -3.71
CA LYS A 377 5.33 21.55 -4.54
C LYS A 377 4.50 20.26 -4.59
N SER A 378 3.20 20.41 -4.81
CA SER A 378 2.29 19.30 -5.11
C SER A 378 2.75 18.45 -6.30
N PRO A 379 2.76 17.11 -6.21
CA PRO A 379 1.99 16.26 -5.28
C PRO A 379 2.63 16.00 -3.91
N LEU A 380 3.87 16.47 -3.67
CA LEU A 380 4.49 16.38 -2.34
C LEU A 380 3.87 17.42 -1.42
N LEU A 381 3.45 17.02 -0.23
CA LEU A 381 2.78 17.88 0.76
C LEU A 381 3.83 18.76 1.45
N PRO A 382 3.97 20.05 1.08
CA PRO A 382 5.01 20.92 1.60
C PRO A 382 4.56 21.68 2.85
N ARG A 383 3.28 21.48 3.26
CA ARG A 383 2.59 22.24 4.31
C ARG A 383 3.28 22.14 5.67
N ASP A 384 4.14 21.14 5.84
CA ASP A 384 4.91 20.83 7.02
C ASP A 384 6.38 20.61 6.65
N LYS A 385 7.32 21.30 7.32
CA LYS A 385 8.79 21.25 7.09
C LYS A 385 9.38 19.82 7.09
N PHE A 386 8.66 18.86 7.67
CA PHE A 386 9.05 17.48 7.85
C PHE A 386 8.07 16.49 7.20
N GLY A 387 7.19 16.93 6.29
CA GLY A 387 6.23 16.04 5.62
C GLY A 387 6.85 15.17 4.53
N SER A 388 5.99 14.59 3.69
CA SER A 388 6.36 13.76 2.53
C SER A 388 7.50 14.30 1.65
N THR A 389 7.68 15.61 1.49
CA THR A 389 8.80 16.16 0.71
C THR A 389 10.16 15.76 1.27
N TRP A 390 10.32 15.77 2.59
CA TRP A 390 11.60 15.47 3.23
C TRP A 390 11.89 13.96 3.22
N VAL A 391 10.85 13.15 3.41
CA VAL A 391 10.94 11.70 3.26
C VAL A 391 11.29 11.34 1.81
N PHE A 392 10.64 11.98 0.82
CA PHE A 392 10.94 11.79 -0.60
C PHE A 392 12.39 12.16 -0.91
N GLN A 393 12.87 13.32 -0.44
CA GLN A 393 14.26 13.73 -0.60
C GLN A 393 15.24 12.66 -0.07
N HIS A 394 14.96 12.08 1.10
CA HIS A 394 15.78 11.02 1.68
C HIS A 394 15.74 9.74 0.85
N VAL A 395 14.54 9.31 0.44
CA VAL A 395 14.33 8.12 -0.41
C VAL A 395 15.07 8.27 -1.73
N MET A 396 14.95 9.42 -2.40
CA MET A 396 15.61 9.67 -3.68
C MET A 396 17.12 9.63 -3.54
N ARG A 397 17.71 10.23 -2.49
CA ARG A 397 19.17 10.13 -2.24
C ARG A 397 19.64 8.68 -2.18
N HIS A 398 18.91 7.80 -1.50
CA HIS A 398 19.26 6.37 -1.45
C HIS A 398 18.99 5.65 -2.76
N CYS A 399 17.90 5.96 -3.45
CA CYS A 399 17.64 5.41 -4.78
C CYS A 399 18.80 5.74 -5.74
N TYR A 400 19.23 7.00 -5.80
CA TYR A 400 20.35 7.42 -6.67
C TYR A 400 21.69 6.79 -6.28
N ALA A 401 21.92 6.48 -5.00
CA ALA A 401 23.11 5.78 -4.56
C ALA A 401 23.17 4.30 -5.00
N VAL A 402 22.00 3.68 -5.25
CA VAL A 402 21.87 2.25 -5.60
C VAL A 402 21.53 2.05 -7.09
N LEU A 403 21.16 3.11 -7.81
CA LEU A 403 20.80 3.04 -9.22
C LEU A 403 21.97 2.54 -10.08
N PRO A 404 21.70 1.67 -11.08
CA PRO A 404 22.69 1.33 -12.09
C PRO A 404 23.17 2.60 -12.83
N GLN A 405 24.45 2.68 -13.16
CA GLN A 405 24.99 3.79 -13.98
C GLN A 405 24.70 3.53 -15.47
N ASN A 406 23.42 3.56 -15.86
CA ASN A 406 22.98 3.36 -17.24
C ASN A 406 21.83 4.30 -17.63
N ASP A 407 21.62 4.47 -18.94
CA ASP A 407 20.59 5.36 -19.50
C ASP A 407 19.15 4.96 -19.11
N ASN A 408 18.95 3.71 -18.67
CA ASN A 408 17.63 3.18 -18.28
C ASN A 408 17.23 3.47 -16.82
N SER A 409 18.12 4.06 -16.01
CA SER A 409 17.86 4.31 -14.59
C SER A 409 16.66 5.22 -14.31
N ARG A 410 16.42 6.21 -15.18
CA ARG A 410 15.23 7.07 -15.06
C ARG A 410 13.94 6.32 -15.42
N ALA A 411 14.00 5.44 -16.42
CA ALA A 411 12.85 4.61 -16.81
C ALA A 411 12.47 3.62 -15.68
N LEU A 412 13.48 3.06 -15.00
CA LEU A 412 13.27 2.20 -13.84
C LEU A 412 12.57 2.91 -12.69
N LEU A 413 13.00 4.14 -12.35
CA LEU A 413 12.35 4.96 -11.34
C LEU A 413 10.90 5.29 -11.71
N VAL A 414 10.65 5.66 -12.96
CA VAL A 414 9.29 5.91 -13.46
C VAL A 414 8.42 4.66 -13.30
N LYS A 415 8.89 3.50 -13.78
CA LYS A 415 8.18 2.22 -13.64
C LYS A 415 7.89 1.88 -12.18
N THR A 416 8.86 2.13 -11.30
CA THR A 416 8.73 1.87 -9.86
C THR A 416 7.69 2.76 -9.21
N VAL A 417 7.73 4.06 -9.47
CA VAL A 417 6.72 5.01 -8.96
C VAL A 417 5.33 4.61 -9.45
N MET A 418 5.19 4.30 -10.74
CA MET A 418 3.91 3.86 -11.30
C MET A 418 3.39 2.59 -10.60
N ALA A 419 4.26 1.60 -10.38
CA ALA A 419 3.90 0.36 -9.69
C ALA A 419 3.48 0.61 -8.23
N ALA A 420 4.20 1.44 -7.49
CA ALA A 420 3.89 1.77 -6.10
C ALA A 420 2.52 2.47 -5.96
N VAL A 421 2.26 3.47 -6.82
CA VAL A 421 0.98 4.20 -6.85
C VAL A 421 -0.19 3.29 -7.26
N ALA A 422 0.03 2.41 -8.24
CA ALA A 422 -0.95 1.43 -8.67
C ALA A 422 -1.26 0.38 -7.58
N ASN A 423 -0.23 -0.11 -6.87
CA ASN A 423 -0.37 -1.06 -5.76
C ASN A 423 -1.22 -0.47 -4.62
N LEU A 424 -1.04 0.81 -4.32
CA LEU A 424 -1.83 1.55 -3.32
C LEU A 424 -3.17 2.05 -3.87
N LYS A 425 -3.47 1.81 -5.15
CA LYS A 425 -4.74 2.13 -5.80
C LYS A 425 -5.09 3.62 -5.72
N VAL A 426 -4.08 4.48 -5.85
CA VAL A 426 -4.29 5.93 -5.84
C VAL A 426 -4.74 6.38 -7.24
N ASN A 427 -6.00 6.81 -7.35
CA ASN A 427 -6.63 7.33 -8.56
C ASN A 427 -6.75 8.86 -8.56
N PHE A 428 -6.63 9.53 -7.42
CA PHE A 428 -6.65 10.98 -7.31
C PHE A 428 -5.89 11.44 -6.07
N PHE A 429 -5.43 12.69 -6.06
CA PHE A 429 -4.72 13.27 -4.92
C PHE A 429 -5.11 14.74 -4.74
N PRO A 430 -5.06 15.28 -3.50
CA PRO A 430 -5.36 16.68 -3.24
C PRO A 430 -4.25 17.55 -3.84
N ASP A 431 -4.64 18.61 -4.55
CA ASP A 431 -3.72 19.48 -5.28
C ASP A 431 -4.10 20.96 -5.10
N VAL A 432 -3.37 21.84 -5.77
CA VAL A 432 -3.51 23.29 -5.69
C VAL A 432 -4.84 23.73 -6.30
N PRO A 433 -5.62 24.60 -5.63
CA PRO A 433 -6.85 25.16 -6.19
C PRO A 433 -6.59 25.94 -7.50
N PRO A 434 -7.59 26.08 -8.39
CA PRO A 434 -7.49 26.87 -9.60
C PRO A 434 -7.04 28.31 -9.29
N ARG A 435 -6.22 28.90 -10.16
CA ARG A 435 -5.75 30.29 -9.96
C ARG A 435 -6.95 31.26 -9.95
N PRO A 436 -7.04 32.16 -8.96
CA PRO A 436 -8.00 33.26 -9.02
C PRO A 436 -7.63 34.21 -10.17
N ALA A 437 -8.64 34.83 -10.80
CA ALA A 437 -8.45 35.80 -11.90
C ALA A 437 -7.61 37.02 -11.49
N THR A 438 -7.58 37.33 -10.19
CA THR A 438 -6.78 38.40 -9.58
C THR A 438 -6.13 37.89 -8.29
N GLY A 439 -4.80 38.00 -8.16
CA GLY A 439 -4.07 37.61 -6.95
C GLY A 439 -2.84 36.73 -7.21
N ARG A 440 -2.09 36.41 -6.15
CA ARG A 440 -0.95 35.49 -6.23
C ARG A 440 -1.44 34.04 -6.44
N PRO A 441 -0.75 33.24 -7.28
CA PRO A 441 -1.10 31.84 -7.47
C PRO A 441 -1.01 31.09 -6.14
N HIS A 442 -1.97 30.19 -5.90
CA HIS A 442 -1.90 29.30 -4.76
C HIS A 442 -0.70 28.37 -4.91
N VAL A 443 0.03 28.14 -3.83
CA VAL A 443 1.21 27.26 -3.80
C VAL A 443 0.90 25.94 -3.08
N TRP A 444 -0.23 25.88 -2.38
CA TRP A 444 -0.53 24.86 -1.38
C TRP A 444 -1.73 24.01 -1.78
N GLN A 445 -1.65 22.72 -1.46
CA GLN A 445 -2.75 21.79 -1.67
C GLN A 445 -3.97 22.16 -0.83
N SER A 446 -5.14 21.87 -1.38
CA SER A 446 -6.42 22.00 -0.70
C SER A 446 -7.02 20.62 -0.47
N ALA A 447 -7.68 20.43 0.68
CA ALA A 447 -8.53 19.25 0.90
C ALA A 447 -9.78 19.25 0.01
N TYR A 448 -10.06 20.35 -0.67
CA TYR A 448 -11.26 20.58 -1.47
C TYR A 448 -11.01 20.52 -2.97
N HIS A 449 -9.75 20.46 -3.43
CA HIS A 449 -9.43 20.44 -4.86
C HIS A 449 -8.50 19.27 -5.20
N TRP A 450 -8.84 18.55 -6.27
CA TRP A 450 -8.29 17.23 -6.56
C TRP A 450 -7.79 17.13 -7.99
N THR A 451 -6.64 16.48 -8.15
CA THR A 451 -6.08 16.09 -9.44
C THR A 451 -6.38 14.63 -9.69
N LEU A 452 -6.96 14.33 -10.85
CA LEU A 452 -7.31 12.96 -11.24
C LEU A 452 -6.14 12.28 -11.97
N LEU A 453 -5.81 11.07 -11.56
CA LEU A 453 -4.83 10.21 -12.23
C LEU A 453 -5.53 9.32 -13.26
N ASN A 454 -5.23 9.59 -14.54
CA ASN A 454 -5.82 8.99 -15.75
C ASN A 454 -7.32 9.31 -16.01
N VAL A 455 -7.72 9.16 -17.29
CA VAL A 455 -8.87 9.76 -18.00
C VAL A 455 -10.21 9.70 -17.26
N ALA A 456 -10.89 10.84 -17.18
CA ALA A 456 -12.30 10.95 -16.79
C ALA A 456 -13.21 10.80 -18.04
N PRO A 457 -14.45 10.29 -17.91
CA PRO A 457 -15.37 10.13 -19.04
C PRO A 457 -15.62 11.47 -19.76
N SER A 458 -15.93 11.38 -21.05
CA SER A 458 -16.15 12.55 -21.91
C SER A 458 -17.30 13.42 -21.37
N SER A 459 -17.25 14.72 -21.64
CA SER A 459 -18.26 15.70 -21.19
C SER A 459 -19.67 15.38 -21.70
N GLU A 460 -19.79 14.63 -22.78
CA GLU A 460 -21.05 14.22 -23.40
C GLU A 460 -21.69 13.02 -22.69
N GLU A 461 -20.89 12.03 -22.28
CA GLU A 461 -21.35 10.88 -21.48
C GLU A 461 -21.86 11.31 -20.10
N ARG A 462 -21.24 12.32 -19.48
CA ARG A 462 -21.70 12.88 -18.19
C ARG A 462 -23.06 13.58 -18.30
N ARG A 463 -23.32 14.30 -19.41
CA ARG A 463 -24.60 14.99 -19.63
C ARG A 463 -25.75 14.02 -19.84
N LEU A 464 -25.54 12.96 -20.62
CA LEU A 464 -26.58 11.97 -20.93
C LEU A 464 -27.03 11.18 -19.69
N LEU A 465 -26.14 10.96 -18.73
CA LEU A 465 -26.47 10.22 -17.50
C LEU A 465 -27.02 11.09 -16.37
N GLN A 466 -26.61 12.35 -16.29
CA GLN A 466 -27.28 13.33 -15.43
C GLN A 466 -28.76 13.50 -15.81
N ALA A 467 -29.08 13.36 -17.10
CA ALA A 467 -30.46 13.36 -17.58
C ALA A 467 -31.22 12.05 -17.29
N ALA A 468 -30.52 10.93 -17.05
CA ALA A 468 -31.12 9.61 -16.86
C ALA A 468 -31.34 9.22 -15.39
N ALA A 469 -30.75 9.93 -14.43
CA ALA A 469 -30.83 9.60 -13.02
C ALA A 469 -31.99 10.31 -12.31
N THR A 470 -32.89 9.54 -11.71
CA THR A 470 -34.07 10.03 -10.96
C THR A 470 -33.75 10.48 -9.53
N THR A 471 -32.56 10.18 -9.00
CA THR A 471 -32.10 10.64 -7.68
C THR A 471 -30.58 10.95 -7.67
N PRO A 472 -30.09 11.86 -6.80
CA PRO A 472 -28.66 12.19 -6.69
C PRO A 472 -27.76 10.98 -6.37
N ALA A 473 -28.26 10.04 -5.56
CA ALA A 473 -27.53 8.82 -5.21
C ALA A 473 -27.35 7.87 -6.41
N LEU A 474 -28.37 7.73 -7.25
CA LEU A 474 -28.30 6.91 -8.47
C LEU A 474 -27.39 7.56 -9.53
N ALA A 475 -27.44 8.89 -9.67
CA ALA A 475 -26.55 9.66 -10.54
C ALA A 475 -25.08 9.45 -10.13
N GLN A 476 -24.80 9.51 -8.83
CA GLN A 476 -23.47 9.29 -8.26
C GLN A 476 -22.97 7.86 -8.48
N GLN A 477 -23.85 6.86 -8.34
CA GLN A 477 -23.50 5.45 -8.56
C GLN A 477 -23.18 5.15 -10.03
N LEU A 478 -24.00 5.64 -10.96
CA LEU A 478 -23.78 5.50 -12.40
C LEU A 478 -22.50 6.21 -12.85
N GLN A 479 -22.24 7.41 -12.31
CA GLN A 479 -21.03 8.15 -12.63
C GLN A 479 -19.77 7.49 -12.06
N THR A 480 -19.82 6.97 -10.83
CA THR A 480 -18.71 6.21 -10.23
C THR A 480 -18.39 4.97 -11.07
N GLN A 481 -19.41 4.26 -11.57
CA GLN A 481 -19.21 3.13 -12.49
C GLN A 481 -18.54 3.56 -13.81
N GLN A 482 -18.91 4.70 -14.38
CA GLN A 482 -18.25 5.18 -15.59
C GLN A 482 -16.83 5.68 -15.35
N GLU A 483 -16.57 6.38 -14.25
CA GLU A 483 -15.22 6.79 -13.85
C GLU A 483 -14.33 5.57 -13.56
N LEU A 484 -14.89 4.51 -12.97
CA LEU A 484 -14.25 3.20 -12.85
C LEU A 484 -13.92 2.58 -14.21
N VAL A 485 -14.81 2.66 -15.19
CA VAL A 485 -14.56 2.10 -16.53
C VAL A 485 -13.56 2.96 -17.31
N ALA A 486 -13.66 4.29 -17.26
CA ALA A 486 -12.77 5.23 -17.94
C ALA A 486 -11.35 5.28 -17.35
N ASN A 487 -11.21 5.11 -16.02
CA ASN A 487 -9.90 5.16 -15.38
C ASN A 487 -9.12 3.88 -15.66
N VAL A 488 -8.02 3.99 -16.39
CA VAL A 488 -7.21 2.81 -16.74
C VAL A 488 -6.63 2.06 -15.53
N ASN A 489 -6.45 2.72 -14.38
CA ASN A 489 -5.92 2.09 -13.16
C ASN A 489 -7.02 1.63 -12.19
N ALA A 490 -8.29 1.91 -12.49
CA ALA A 490 -9.38 1.51 -11.62
C ALA A 490 -9.55 -0.01 -11.65
N GLU A 491 -9.80 -0.58 -10.47
CA GLU A 491 -10.19 -1.98 -10.36
C GLU A 491 -11.40 -2.28 -11.24
N TRP A 492 -11.35 -3.44 -11.88
CA TRP A 492 -12.42 -3.90 -12.74
C TRP A 492 -12.60 -5.41 -12.55
N SER A 493 -13.79 -5.88 -12.87
CA SER A 493 -14.16 -7.29 -12.81
C SER A 493 -14.45 -7.78 -14.21
N ILE A 494 -14.07 -9.02 -14.49
CA ILE A 494 -14.41 -9.67 -15.75
C ILE A 494 -15.92 -9.90 -15.87
N SER A 495 -16.61 -10.02 -14.74
CA SER A 495 -18.06 -10.21 -14.66
C SER A 495 -18.83 -8.98 -15.13
N ASP A 496 -18.22 -7.79 -15.07
CA ASP A 496 -18.80 -6.55 -15.58
C ASP A 496 -18.54 -6.35 -17.08
N ALA A 497 -17.52 -7.02 -17.62
CA ALA A 497 -17.06 -6.80 -18.99
C ALA A 497 -17.90 -7.65 -19.96
N ARG A 498 -18.82 -7.00 -20.68
CA ARG A 498 -19.56 -7.63 -21.78
C ARG A 498 -18.70 -7.68 -23.04
N PRO A 499 -18.89 -8.66 -23.95
CA PRO A 499 -18.11 -8.71 -25.20
C PRO A 499 -18.17 -7.41 -26.00
N THR A 500 -19.36 -6.77 -26.00
CA THR A 500 -19.61 -5.49 -26.67
C THR A 500 -18.87 -4.31 -26.09
N GLU A 501 -18.49 -4.37 -24.82
CA GLU A 501 -17.85 -3.28 -24.08
C GLU A 501 -16.40 -3.62 -23.70
N PHE A 502 -15.92 -4.81 -24.06
CA PHE A 502 -14.59 -5.28 -23.69
C PHE A 502 -13.48 -4.36 -24.19
N PHE A 503 -13.71 -3.63 -25.29
CA PHE A 503 -12.79 -2.61 -25.81
C PHE A 503 -12.44 -1.53 -24.77
N ARG A 504 -13.36 -1.20 -23.85
CA ARG A 504 -13.14 -0.22 -22.77
C ARG A 504 -12.13 -0.70 -21.73
N TYR A 505 -11.85 -2.00 -21.67
CA TYR A 505 -10.94 -2.60 -20.70
C TYR A 505 -9.55 -2.89 -21.28
N LEU A 506 -9.33 -2.70 -22.59
CA LEU A 506 -8.08 -3.02 -23.27
C LEU A 506 -6.90 -2.14 -22.85
N ASP A 507 -7.17 -0.96 -22.30
CA ASP A 507 -6.16 -0.02 -21.82
C ASP A 507 -5.98 -0.07 -20.30
N LYS A 508 -6.65 -1.00 -19.60
CA LYS A 508 -6.50 -1.16 -18.15
C LYS A 508 -5.05 -1.51 -17.80
N THR A 509 -4.51 -0.83 -16.79
CA THR A 509 -3.14 -0.97 -16.30
C THR A 509 -3.03 -1.95 -15.14
N CYS A 510 -4.16 -2.29 -14.53
CA CYS A 510 -4.26 -3.25 -13.44
C CYS A 510 -5.03 -4.50 -13.90
N PRO A 511 -4.67 -5.69 -13.36
CA PRO A 511 -5.41 -6.92 -13.67
C PRO A 511 -6.84 -6.89 -13.11
N PRO A 512 -7.77 -7.66 -13.70
CA PRO A 512 -9.09 -7.90 -13.11
C PRO A 512 -8.99 -8.42 -11.67
N SER A 513 -9.97 -8.05 -10.84
CA SER A 513 -10.03 -8.44 -9.43
C SER A 513 -10.00 -9.96 -9.20
N GLU A 514 -10.51 -10.74 -10.16
CA GLU A 514 -10.52 -12.20 -10.14
C GLU A 514 -9.12 -12.82 -10.21
N LEU A 515 -8.10 -12.10 -10.70
CA LEU A 515 -6.72 -12.56 -10.76
C LEU A 515 -5.96 -12.39 -9.44
N ALA A 516 -6.58 -11.80 -8.41
CA ALA A 516 -5.98 -11.72 -7.08
C ALA A 516 -5.84 -13.13 -6.48
N PHE A 517 -4.65 -13.50 -5.99
CA PHE A 517 -4.39 -14.84 -5.45
C PHE A 517 -5.39 -15.25 -4.35
N ALA A 518 -5.76 -14.31 -3.47
CA ALA A 518 -6.75 -14.55 -2.42
C ALA A 518 -8.12 -14.95 -2.97
N HIS A 519 -8.54 -14.37 -4.10
CA HIS A 519 -9.79 -14.72 -4.78
C HIS A 519 -9.73 -16.15 -5.34
N ILE A 520 -8.64 -16.48 -6.04
CA ILE A 520 -8.46 -17.80 -6.65
C ILE A 520 -8.33 -18.90 -5.57
N ALA A 521 -7.59 -18.63 -4.49
CA ALA A 521 -7.42 -19.55 -3.36
C ALA A 521 -8.76 -19.83 -2.66
N LYS A 522 -9.58 -18.79 -2.44
CA LYS A 522 -10.92 -18.94 -1.85
C LYS A 522 -11.84 -19.82 -2.70
N GLN A 523 -11.74 -19.75 -4.03
CA GLN A 523 -12.59 -20.52 -4.95
C GLN A 523 -12.12 -21.96 -5.17
N ASN A 524 -10.82 -22.22 -5.06
CA ASN A 524 -10.22 -23.52 -5.42
C ASN A 524 -9.81 -24.39 -4.23
N GLY A 525 -9.92 -23.88 -2.99
CA GLY A 525 -9.40 -24.57 -1.81
C GLY A 525 -7.86 -24.55 -1.74
N PRO A 526 -7.26 -25.31 -0.81
CA PRO A 526 -5.81 -25.38 -0.68
C PRO A 526 -5.18 -25.93 -1.98
N PHE A 527 -4.05 -25.35 -2.37
CA PHE A 527 -3.27 -25.83 -3.50
C PHE A 527 -2.29 -26.92 -3.04
N GLU A 528 -2.21 -28.02 -3.78
CA GLU A 528 -1.25 -29.10 -3.51
C GLU A 528 0.05 -28.91 -4.30
N GLY A 529 1.18 -29.29 -3.69
CA GLY A 529 2.49 -29.34 -4.32
C GLY A 529 2.95 -28.02 -4.97
N ASP A 530 3.57 -28.14 -6.15
CA ASP A 530 4.14 -26.98 -6.87
C ASP A 530 3.06 -26.03 -7.44
N VAL A 531 1.79 -26.40 -7.41
CA VAL A 531 0.71 -25.60 -8.00
C VAL A 531 0.58 -24.25 -7.28
N GLU A 532 0.71 -24.24 -5.96
CA GLU A 532 0.63 -22.99 -5.19
C GLU A 532 1.72 -22.01 -5.62
N LEU A 533 2.95 -22.52 -5.79
CA LEU A 533 4.09 -21.74 -6.25
C LEU A 533 3.82 -21.12 -7.63
N TYR A 534 3.24 -21.89 -8.56
CA TYR A 534 2.95 -21.40 -9.91
C TYR A 534 1.85 -20.34 -9.91
N TYR A 535 0.79 -20.53 -9.12
CA TYR A 535 -0.31 -19.56 -9.01
C TYR A 535 0.16 -18.27 -8.33
N LYS A 536 0.92 -18.36 -7.22
CA LYS A 536 1.51 -17.18 -6.56
C LYS A 536 2.42 -16.40 -7.52
N TRP A 537 3.25 -17.11 -8.29
CA TRP A 537 4.11 -16.48 -9.30
C TRP A 537 3.28 -15.76 -10.37
N ALA A 538 2.29 -16.43 -10.96
CA ALA A 538 1.46 -15.85 -12.03
C ALA A 538 0.65 -14.65 -11.54
N CYS A 539 -0.03 -14.76 -10.39
CA CYS A 539 -0.75 -13.63 -9.79
C CYS A 539 0.18 -12.47 -9.45
N GLY A 540 1.36 -12.74 -8.89
CA GLY A 540 2.38 -11.73 -8.64
C GLY A 540 2.86 -11.04 -9.92
N TYR A 541 3.03 -11.81 -11.00
CA TYR A 541 3.44 -11.30 -12.30
C TYR A 541 2.35 -10.44 -12.96
N PHE A 542 1.07 -10.85 -12.89
CA PHE A 542 -0.06 -10.03 -13.33
C PHE A 542 -0.12 -8.68 -12.59
N VAL A 543 0.11 -8.68 -11.28
CA VAL A 543 0.09 -7.44 -10.47
C VAL A 543 1.25 -6.51 -10.85
N THR A 544 2.45 -7.05 -11.07
CA THR A 544 3.65 -6.23 -11.30
C THR A 544 3.89 -5.84 -12.76
N ASN A 545 3.38 -6.63 -13.71
CA ASN A 545 3.66 -6.48 -15.14
C ASN A 545 2.39 -6.68 -16.00
N TYR A 546 1.23 -6.16 -15.58
CA TYR A 546 -0.02 -6.37 -16.32
C TYR A 546 0.03 -5.90 -17.80
N PHE A 547 0.79 -4.84 -18.08
CA PHE A 547 1.01 -4.33 -19.44
C PHE A 547 1.95 -5.17 -20.29
N ASP A 548 2.60 -6.16 -19.70
CA ASP A 548 3.39 -7.10 -20.48
C ASP A 548 2.48 -7.81 -21.49
N VAL A 549 2.98 -8.01 -22.70
CA VAL A 549 2.26 -8.69 -23.77
C VAL A 549 1.82 -10.09 -23.36
N PHE A 550 2.59 -10.79 -22.52
CA PHE A 550 2.21 -12.10 -21.98
C PHE A 550 0.96 -11.99 -21.08
N CYS A 551 0.87 -10.96 -20.24
CA CYS A 551 -0.28 -10.70 -19.38
C CYS A 551 -1.53 -10.33 -20.19
N GLN A 552 -1.39 -9.44 -21.18
CA GLN A 552 -2.50 -9.03 -22.04
C GLN A 552 -3.02 -10.20 -22.87
N ALA A 553 -2.13 -10.94 -23.55
CA ALA A 553 -2.51 -12.08 -24.38
C ALA A 553 -3.20 -13.19 -23.58
N SER A 554 -2.66 -13.53 -22.40
CA SER A 554 -3.26 -14.55 -21.53
C SER A 554 -4.61 -14.11 -20.96
N THR A 555 -4.73 -12.85 -20.53
CA THR A 555 -5.98 -12.30 -19.99
C THR A 555 -7.08 -12.28 -21.04
N TRP A 556 -6.79 -11.77 -22.25
CA TRP A 556 -7.81 -11.64 -23.29
C TRP A 556 -8.24 -13.01 -23.83
N ALA A 557 -7.30 -13.93 -24.05
CA ALA A 557 -7.62 -15.31 -24.42
C ALA A 557 -8.47 -16.01 -23.34
N ALA A 558 -8.14 -15.83 -22.07
CA ALA A 558 -8.90 -16.41 -20.96
C ALA A 558 -10.31 -15.84 -20.86
N TYR A 559 -10.47 -14.53 -21.08
CA TYR A 559 -11.77 -13.88 -21.12
C TYR A 559 -12.66 -14.50 -22.20
N PHE A 560 -12.20 -14.53 -23.45
CA PHE A 560 -12.98 -15.12 -24.53
C PHE A 560 -13.29 -16.58 -24.27
N LEU A 561 -12.31 -17.37 -23.83
CA LEU A 561 -12.54 -18.77 -23.48
C LEU A 561 -13.59 -18.94 -22.35
N SER A 562 -13.64 -18.02 -21.39
CA SER A 562 -14.63 -18.04 -20.31
C SER A 562 -16.06 -17.78 -20.79
N LEU A 563 -16.25 -17.01 -21.88
CA LEU A 563 -17.56 -16.81 -22.50
C LEU A 563 -18.14 -18.10 -23.10
N ALA A 564 -17.25 -19.01 -23.51
CA ALA A 564 -17.61 -20.32 -24.05
C ALA A 564 -17.83 -21.39 -22.98
N ALA A 565 -17.61 -21.11 -21.69
CA ALA A 565 -17.88 -22.07 -20.63
C ALA A 565 -19.40 -22.37 -20.52
N PRO A 566 -19.82 -23.65 -20.41
CA PRO A 566 -19.02 -24.87 -20.18
C PRO A 566 -18.55 -25.61 -21.45
N LYS A 567 -18.83 -25.09 -22.65
CA LYS A 567 -18.37 -25.63 -23.97
C LYS A 567 -16.89 -25.34 -24.22
N VAL A 568 -16.00 -25.79 -23.32
CA VAL A 568 -14.55 -25.55 -23.41
C VAL A 568 -13.73 -26.80 -23.72
N PHE A 569 -14.39 -27.95 -23.78
CA PHE A 569 -13.74 -29.24 -23.99
C PHE A 569 -13.65 -29.58 -25.49
N ARG A 570 -12.82 -30.59 -25.77
CA ARG A 570 -12.78 -31.26 -27.08
C ARG A 570 -13.58 -32.57 -27.05
N GLN A 571 -14.13 -32.93 -28.21
CA GLN A 571 -14.77 -34.23 -28.42
C GLN A 571 -13.76 -35.38 -28.23
N ASN A 572 -14.23 -36.54 -27.75
CA ASN A 572 -13.38 -37.73 -27.63
C ASN A 572 -12.94 -38.21 -29.04
N GLN A 573 -11.89 -39.04 -29.09
CA GLN A 573 -11.21 -39.47 -30.32
C GLN A 573 -12.19 -39.78 -31.47
N GLY A 574 -12.06 -39.09 -32.61
CA GLY A 574 -12.85 -39.38 -33.83
C GLY A 574 -13.12 -38.18 -34.74
N ALA A 575 -13.22 -36.96 -34.20
CA ALA A 575 -13.71 -35.79 -34.95
C ALA A 575 -12.65 -35.00 -35.74
N ILE A 576 -11.37 -35.14 -35.40
CA ILE A 576 -10.28 -34.50 -36.15
C ILE A 576 -9.65 -35.57 -37.05
N PRO A 577 -9.63 -35.39 -38.39
CA PRO A 577 -9.06 -36.36 -39.32
C PRO A 577 -7.63 -36.72 -38.93
N LYS A 578 -7.40 -38.01 -38.61
CA LYS A 578 -6.05 -38.53 -38.28
C LYS A 578 -5.18 -38.69 -39.52
N HIS A 579 -5.80 -38.82 -40.69
CA HIS A 579 -5.11 -39.03 -41.97
C HIS A 579 -5.18 -37.76 -42.82
N GLY A 580 -4.05 -37.36 -43.43
CA GLY A 580 -4.00 -36.26 -44.41
C GLY A 580 -3.57 -34.89 -43.89
N LEU A 581 -3.39 -34.69 -42.58
CA LEU A 581 -2.83 -33.43 -42.02
C LEU A 581 -1.31 -33.55 -41.89
N THR A 582 -0.55 -33.03 -42.86
CA THR A 582 0.92 -33.12 -42.89
C THR A 582 1.59 -31.80 -42.50
N GLY A 583 0.91 -30.65 -42.65
CA GLY A 583 1.46 -29.34 -42.31
C GLY A 583 1.04 -28.79 -40.94
N SER A 584 1.97 -28.12 -40.24
CA SER A 584 1.68 -27.40 -38.97
C SER A 584 0.49 -26.42 -39.08
N LYS A 585 0.35 -25.72 -40.23
CA LYS A 585 -0.78 -24.82 -40.49
C LYS A 585 -2.11 -25.57 -40.60
N GLU A 586 -2.12 -26.72 -41.27
CA GLU A 586 -3.32 -27.55 -41.45
C GLU A 586 -3.76 -28.17 -40.13
N ILE A 587 -2.81 -28.68 -39.34
CA ILE A 587 -3.07 -29.23 -38.01
C ILE A 587 -3.59 -28.13 -37.08
N THR A 588 -2.97 -26.95 -37.10
CA THR A 588 -3.43 -25.80 -36.31
C THR A 588 -4.86 -25.40 -36.69
N ARG A 589 -5.16 -25.34 -38.00
CA ARG A 589 -6.51 -25.06 -38.49
C ARG A 589 -7.51 -26.12 -38.05
N ALA A 590 -7.14 -27.40 -38.13
CA ALA A 590 -7.99 -28.50 -37.67
C ALA A 590 -8.27 -28.45 -36.17
N VAL A 591 -7.28 -28.07 -35.34
CA VAL A 591 -7.44 -27.87 -33.89
C VAL A 591 -8.39 -26.69 -33.61
N ARG A 592 -8.23 -25.57 -34.30
CA ARG A 592 -9.09 -24.38 -34.15
C ARG A 592 -10.54 -24.65 -34.56
N ASN A 593 -10.73 -25.42 -35.63
CA ASN A 593 -12.06 -25.76 -36.18
C ASN A 593 -12.72 -26.97 -35.52
N ALA A 594 -12.07 -27.62 -34.54
CA ALA A 594 -12.70 -28.71 -33.81
C ALA A 594 -14.00 -28.24 -33.15
N GLU A 595 -14.91 -29.16 -32.83
CA GLU A 595 -16.17 -28.84 -32.15
C GLU A 595 -15.93 -28.47 -30.67
N TRP A 596 -16.68 -27.50 -30.15
CA TRP A 596 -16.68 -27.11 -28.74
C TRP A 596 -17.73 -27.91 -27.98
N VAL A 597 -17.30 -28.82 -27.11
CA VAL A 597 -18.23 -29.74 -26.42
C VAL A 597 -18.32 -29.45 -24.93
N THR A 598 -19.48 -29.73 -24.35
CA THR A 598 -19.70 -29.76 -22.90
C THR A 598 -19.46 -31.17 -22.37
N ARG A 599 -18.95 -31.28 -21.14
CA ARG A 599 -18.88 -32.55 -20.39
C ARG A 599 -19.63 -32.42 -19.07
N PRO A 600 -20.11 -33.53 -18.46
CA PRO A 600 -20.79 -33.50 -17.16
C PRO A 600 -19.95 -32.74 -16.13
N ALA A 601 -20.56 -31.76 -15.47
CA ALA A 601 -19.88 -30.55 -15.02
C ALA A 601 -19.16 -30.69 -13.67
N HIS A 602 -17.96 -30.11 -13.61
CA HIS A 602 -17.36 -29.60 -12.38
C HIS A 602 -17.96 -28.21 -12.09
N LYS A 603 -18.27 -27.88 -10.82
CA LYS A 603 -18.87 -26.58 -10.43
C LYS A 603 -18.14 -25.36 -11.03
N VAL A 604 -16.83 -25.47 -11.20
CA VAL A 604 -15.98 -24.36 -11.65
C VAL A 604 -16.06 -24.11 -13.17
N THR A 605 -16.33 -25.12 -14.01
CA THR A 605 -16.50 -24.92 -15.47
C THR A 605 -17.89 -24.42 -15.85
N SER A 606 -18.83 -24.40 -14.89
CA SER A 606 -20.19 -23.89 -15.09
C SER A 606 -20.34 -22.39 -14.82
N VAL A 607 -19.33 -21.75 -14.21
CA VAL A 607 -19.35 -20.33 -13.84
C VAL A 607 -18.21 -19.60 -14.54
N PRO A 608 -18.47 -18.77 -15.57
CA PRO A 608 -17.44 -18.04 -16.31
C PRO A 608 -16.47 -17.25 -15.43
N ALA A 609 -16.98 -16.58 -14.40
CA ALA A 609 -16.18 -15.80 -13.45
C ALA A 609 -15.18 -16.65 -12.65
N HIS A 610 -15.47 -17.93 -12.40
CA HIS A 610 -14.53 -18.84 -11.73
C HIS A 610 -13.57 -19.51 -12.72
N TYR A 611 -14.00 -19.67 -13.97
CA TYR A 611 -13.20 -20.30 -15.02
C TYR A 611 -12.11 -19.37 -15.56
N PHE A 612 -12.44 -18.09 -15.74
CA PHE A 612 -11.53 -17.04 -16.21
C PHE A 612 -10.16 -17.02 -15.50
N PRO A 613 -10.07 -16.88 -14.16
CA PRO A 613 -8.79 -16.69 -13.50
C PRO A 613 -7.86 -17.91 -13.62
N MET A 614 -8.43 -19.11 -13.67
CA MET A 614 -7.65 -20.34 -13.89
C MET A 614 -7.11 -20.40 -15.32
N ALA A 615 -7.93 -20.05 -16.32
CA ALA A 615 -7.51 -20.02 -17.71
C ALA A 615 -6.41 -18.98 -17.93
N ALA A 616 -6.53 -17.79 -17.33
CA ALA A 616 -5.54 -16.73 -17.43
C ALA A 616 -4.19 -17.13 -16.84
N VAL A 617 -4.20 -17.68 -15.61
CA VAL A 617 -2.98 -18.20 -14.95
C VAL A 617 -2.37 -19.34 -15.77
N TYR A 618 -3.18 -20.28 -16.23
CA TYR A 618 -2.72 -21.41 -17.04
C TYR A 618 -2.06 -20.95 -18.34
N PHE A 619 -2.68 -20.02 -19.08
CA PHE A 619 -2.10 -19.47 -20.30
C PHE A 619 -0.81 -18.71 -20.05
N LEU A 620 -0.77 -17.83 -19.03
CA LEU A 620 0.44 -17.09 -18.69
C LEU A 620 1.61 -18.02 -18.37
N LEU A 621 1.35 -19.06 -17.57
CA LEU A 621 2.36 -20.07 -17.22
C LEU A 621 2.88 -20.83 -18.44
N LEU A 622 2.06 -21.07 -19.46
CA LEU A 622 2.49 -21.75 -20.68
C LEU A 622 3.29 -20.85 -21.62
N ILE A 623 2.84 -19.62 -21.85
CA ILE A 623 3.42 -18.74 -22.88
C ILE A 623 4.65 -17.97 -22.39
N HIS A 624 4.79 -17.74 -21.07
CA HIS A 624 5.91 -16.96 -20.54
C HIS A 624 7.18 -17.81 -20.42
N PRO A 625 8.29 -17.49 -21.12
CA PRO A 625 9.48 -18.36 -21.20
C PRO A 625 10.20 -18.61 -19.87
N GLN A 626 10.05 -17.69 -18.91
CA GLN A 626 10.65 -17.74 -17.57
C GLN A 626 9.65 -18.17 -16.49
N SER A 627 8.45 -18.66 -16.87
CA SER A 627 7.52 -19.15 -15.87
C SER A 627 8.13 -20.34 -15.12
N PRO A 628 7.78 -20.55 -13.84
CA PRO A 628 8.26 -21.71 -13.08
C PRO A 628 7.81 -23.03 -13.70
N LEU A 629 6.66 -23.05 -14.39
CA LEU A 629 6.18 -24.20 -15.14
C LEU A 629 7.09 -24.54 -16.32
N MET A 630 7.47 -23.54 -17.13
CA MET A 630 8.35 -23.74 -18.29
C MET A 630 9.79 -24.02 -17.86
N ALA A 631 10.25 -23.45 -16.74
CA ALA A 631 11.55 -23.78 -16.16
C ALA A 631 11.60 -25.25 -15.72
N LYS A 632 10.54 -25.75 -15.06
CA LYS A 632 10.42 -27.17 -14.71
C LYS A 632 10.37 -28.06 -15.95
N PHE A 633 9.59 -27.69 -16.96
CA PHE A 633 9.52 -28.43 -18.22
C PHE A 633 10.88 -28.54 -18.91
N LYS A 634 11.66 -27.45 -18.97
CA LYS A 634 13.03 -27.48 -19.55
C LYS A 634 13.96 -28.43 -18.79
N ARG A 635 13.79 -28.54 -17.47
CA ARG A 635 14.61 -29.41 -16.61
C ARG A 635 14.19 -30.88 -16.67
N GLU A 636 12.90 -31.15 -16.68
CA GLU A 636 12.34 -32.50 -16.44
C GLU A 636 11.60 -33.09 -17.64
N ASN A 637 11.43 -32.32 -18.73
CA ASN A 637 10.63 -32.66 -19.90
C ASN A 637 9.17 -33.05 -19.57
N LYS A 638 8.63 -32.55 -18.45
CA LYS A 638 7.26 -32.79 -17.97
C LYS A 638 6.78 -31.61 -17.12
N PHE A 639 5.46 -31.42 -17.04
CA PHE A 639 4.84 -30.38 -16.20
C PHE A 639 4.64 -30.80 -14.74
N GLY A 640 4.82 -32.09 -14.42
CA GLY A 640 4.54 -32.66 -13.10
C GLY A 640 3.09 -33.13 -12.93
N THR A 641 2.88 -34.09 -12.03
CA THR A 641 1.59 -34.75 -11.77
C THR A 641 0.57 -33.79 -11.18
N ASP A 642 0.96 -32.91 -10.26
CA ASP A 642 0.05 -32.02 -9.53
C ASP A 642 -0.53 -30.95 -10.44
N PHE A 643 0.31 -30.34 -11.29
CA PHE A 643 -0.14 -29.36 -12.26
C PHE A 643 -1.01 -30.00 -13.34
N THR A 644 -0.59 -31.16 -13.84
CA THR A 644 -1.32 -31.90 -14.86
C THR A 644 -2.68 -32.34 -14.35
N SER A 645 -2.76 -33.01 -13.20
CA SER A 645 -4.02 -33.49 -12.61
C SER A 645 -5.03 -32.36 -12.34
N LYS A 646 -4.57 -31.18 -11.89
CA LYS A 646 -5.45 -30.03 -11.64
C LYS A 646 -6.08 -29.43 -12.90
N HIS A 647 -5.42 -29.48 -14.06
CA HIS A 647 -5.85 -28.79 -15.28
C HIS A 647 -6.28 -29.72 -16.42
N SER A 648 -5.60 -30.88 -16.57
CA SER A 648 -5.75 -31.82 -17.69
C SER A 648 -5.63 -33.30 -17.27
N LYS A 649 -6.65 -34.11 -17.50
CA LYS A 649 -6.61 -35.57 -17.21
C LYS A 649 -6.40 -36.46 -18.45
N PHE A 650 -5.88 -35.90 -19.55
CA PHE A 650 -5.80 -36.63 -20.84
C PHE A 650 -4.65 -37.64 -20.94
N PHE A 651 -3.81 -37.80 -19.92
CA PHE A 651 -2.79 -38.84 -19.96
C PHE A 651 -3.42 -40.19 -19.62
N SER A 652 -3.69 -40.99 -20.65
CA SER A 652 -4.05 -42.40 -20.51
C SER A 652 -3.08 -43.11 -19.55
N GLN A 653 -3.54 -44.15 -18.84
CA GLN A 653 -2.75 -45.04 -17.98
C GLN A 653 -1.37 -45.46 -18.54
N ARG A 654 -1.17 -45.42 -19.87
CA ARG A 654 0.12 -45.67 -20.52
C ARG A 654 1.23 -44.64 -20.22
N THR A 655 0.91 -43.41 -19.80
CA THR A 655 1.93 -42.37 -19.58
C THR A 655 2.22 -42.11 -18.09
N TYR A 656 1.25 -42.38 -17.21
CA TYR A 656 1.37 -42.27 -15.75
C TYR A 656 0.50 -43.37 -15.10
N PRO A 657 1.03 -44.59 -14.91
CA PRO A 657 0.24 -45.74 -14.45
C PRO A 657 -0.25 -45.63 -12.99
N GLU A 658 0.35 -44.74 -12.19
CA GLU A 658 0.01 -44.54 -10.77
C GLU A 658 -1.22 -43.63 -10.49
N LEU A 659 -1.87 -43.06 -11.52
CA LEU A 659 -3.07 -42.25 -11.33
C LEU A 659 -4.35 -43.13 -11.32
N THR A 660 -4.97 -43.29 -10.15
CA THR A 660 -6.23 -44.05 -10.00
C THR A 660 -7.43 -43.35 -10.67
N PRO A 661 -8.43 -44.09 -11.19
CA PRO A 661 -9.50 -43.54 -12.04
C PRO A 661 -10.60 -42.73 -11.31
N HIS A 662 -10.50 -42.43 -10.02
CA HIS A 662 -11.67 -42.07 -9.20
C HIS A 662 -12.05 -40.58 -9.10
N SER A 663 -11.92 -39.80 -10.17
CA SER A 663 -12.62 -38.51 -10.21
C SER A 663 -12.94 -38.04 -11.63
N ALA A 664 -14.20 -37.71 -11.88
CA ALA A 664 -14.70 -37.14 -13.12
C ALA A 664 -14.33 -35.65 -13.31
N ASP A 665 -13.42 -35.13 -12.48
CA ASP A 665 -13.24 -33.70 -12.24
C ASP A 665 -11.98 -33.14 -12.92
N HIS A 666 -12.06 -32.81 -14.21
CA HIS A 666 -11.00 -32.05 -14.89
C HIS A 666 -11.54 -30.75 -15.47
N LYS A 667 -10.69 -29.72 -15.46
CA LYS A 667 -11.07 -28.34 -15.80
C LYS A 667 -11.00 -28.03 -17.29
N GLY A 668 -10.63 -28.99 -18.13
CA GLY A 668 -10.57 -28.79 -19.58
C GLY A 668 -9.52 -27.77 -20.05
N LEU A 669 -8.53 -27.44 -19.22
CA LEU A 669 -7.43 -26.54 -19.57
C LEU A 669 -6.22 -27.35 -20.03
N MET A 670 -6.04 -27.41 -21.35
CA MET A 670 -4.95 -28.14 -22.01
C MET A 670 -4.21 -27.21 -22.98
N PRO A 671 -2.99 -27.55 -23.45
CA PRO A 671 -2.34 -26.78 -24.50
C PRO A 671 -3.14 -26.73 -25.81
N PHE A 672 -4.05 -27.69 -26.02
CA PHE A 672 -5.08 -27.64 -27.07
C PHE A 672 -5.90 -26.33 -27.03
N ASN A 673 -6.29 -25.87 -25.84
CA ASN A 673 -7.00 -24.59 -25.68
C ASN A 673 -6.10 -23.40 -26.03
N ALA A 674 -4.81 -23.44 -25.71
CA ALA A 674 -3.88 -22.38 -26.11
C ALA A 674 -3.77 -22.26 -27.64
N ILE A 675 -3.77 -23.39 -28.37
CA ILE A 675 -3.78 -23.38 -29.84
C ILE A 675 -5.11 -22.85 -30.40
N ARG A 676 -6.25 -23.29 -29.82
CA ARG A 676 -7.58 -22.77 -30.20
C ARG A 676 -7.67 -21.26 -30.03
N MET A 677 -7.19 -20.76 -28.90
CA MET A 677 -7.13 -19.33 -28.62
C MET A 677 -6.01 -18.61 -29.38
N GLY A 678 -5.21 -19.28 -30.23
CA GLY A 678 -4.17 -18.64 -31.03
C GLY A 678 -2.91 -18.21 -30.27
N LEU A 679 -2.73 -18.67 -29.02
CA LEU A 679 -1.52 -18.44 -28.23
C LEU A 679 -0.38 -19.40 -28.57
N ALA A 680 -0.67 -20.42 -29.37
CA ALA A 680 0.27 -21.45 -29.79
C ALA A 680 -0.08 -22.02 -31.17
N THR A 681 0.88 -22.65 -31.83
CA THR A 681 0.71 -23.38 -33.09
C THR A 681 0.94 -24.87 -32.87
N ALA A 682 0.17 -25.72 -33.54
CA ALA A 682 0.39 -27.16 -33.53
C ALA A 682 1.55 -27.50 -34.46
N LEU A 683 2.55 -28.23 -33.96
CA LEU A 683 3.70 -28.69 -34.75
C LEU A 683 3.46 -30.06 -35.37
N SER A 684 2.72 -30.92 -34.68
CA SER A 684 2.44 -32.29 -35.12
C SER A 684 1.08 -32.77 -34.62
N GLN A 685 0.58 -33.86 -35.21
CA GLN A 685 -0.65 -34.51 -34.76
C GLN A 685 -0.54 -35.05 -33.32
N ALA A 686 0.68 -35.10 -32.75
CA ALA A 686 0.89 -35.41 -31.35
C ALA A 686 0.06 -34.50 -30.44
N VAL A 687 -0.26 -33.25 -30.83
CA VAL A 687 -1.13 -32.35 -30.05
C VAL A 687 -2.50 -32.95 -29.73
N LEU A 688 -2.95 -33.94 -30.50
CA LEU A 688 -4.20 -34.65 -30.25
C LEU A 688 -4.09 -35.68 -29.12
N ASN A 689 -2.89 -36.20 -28.84
CA ASN A 689 -2.67 -37.32 -27.92
C ASN A 689 -1.70 -36.98 -26.77
N LYS A 690 -0.60 -36.28 -27.07
CA LYS A 690 0.45 -35.80 -26.17
C LYS A 690 0.74 -34.33 -26.46
N CYS A 691 0.30 -33.41 -25.61
CA CYS A 691 0.54 -31.98 -25.79
C CYS A 691 1.86 -31.54 -25.13
N LEU A 692 3.01 -31.99 -25.64
CA LEU A 692 4.32 -31.57 -25.14
C LEU A 692 4.84 -30.33 -25.90
N PRO A 693 5.30 -29.27 -25.21
CA PRO A 693 5.97 -28.14 -25.84
C PRO A 693 7.15 -28.57 -26.72
N GLY A 694 7.37 -27.89 -27.85
CA GLY A 694 8.49 -28.11 -28.76
C GLY A 694 8.37 -29.32 -29.69
N THR A 695 7.47 -30.28 -29.39
CA THR A 695 7.25 -31.49 -30.21
C THR A 695 5.83 -31.55 -30.76
N ALA A 696 4.83 -31.25 -29.93
CA ALA A 696 3.43 -31.23 -30.32
C ALA A 696 2.92 -29.83 -30.66
N TYR A 697 3.45 -28.81 -29.98
CA TYR A 697 3.07 -27.42 -30.20
C TYR A 697 4.22 -26.46 -29.87
N ALA A 698 4.18 -25.26 -30.43
CA ALA A 698 5.05 -24.14 -30.08
C ALA A 698 4.19 -22.97 -29.60
N THR A 699 4.55 -22.36 -28.48
CA THR A 699 3.95 -21.08 -28.05
C THR A 699 4.44 -19.96 -28.96
N LEU A 700 3.63 -18.93 -29.14
CA LEU A 700 4.04 -17.75 -29.87
C LEU A 700 5.23 -17.06 -29.19
N THR A 701 6.15 -16.51 -29.98
CA THR A 701 7.24 -15.66 -29.49
C THR A 701 6.71 -14.28 -29.08
N GLU A 702 7.48 -13.51 -28.31
CA GLU A 702 7.05 -12.16 -27.89
C GLU A 702 6.65 -11.25 -29.08
N PRO A 703 7.39 -11.19 -30.21
CA PRO A 703 6.94 -10.44 -31.39
C PRO A 703 5.62 -10.94 -31.98
N GLN A 704 5.41 -12.26 -32.00
CA GLN A 704 4.16 -12.86 -32.49
C GLN A 704 2.98 -12.57 -31.55
N LEU A 705 3.22 -12.57 -30.24
CA LEU A 705 2.22 -12.19 -29.24
C LEU A 705 1.85 -10.70 -29.36
N LYS A 706 2.81 -9.82 -29.69
CA LYS A 706 2.52 -8.40 -29.97
C LYS A 706 1.59 -8.24 -31.17
N LEU A 707 1.83 -9.00 -32.24
CA LEU A 707 0.95 -9.02 -33.41
C LEU A 707 -0.44 -9.59 -33.07
N TYR A 708 -0.50 -10.66 -32.28
CA TYR A 708 -1.74 -11.26 -31.80
C TYR A 708 -2.59 -10.28 -30.97
N VAL A 709 -1.97 -9.60 -29.99
CA VAL A 709 -2.62 -8.56 -29.18
C VAL A 709 -3.07 -7.39 -30.06
N ALA A 710 -2.25 -6.96 -31.02
CA ALA A 710 -2.63 -5.89 -31.95
C ALA A 710 -3.84 -6.27 -32.83
N ASP A 711 -3.89 -7.50 -33.36
CA ASP A 711 -5.03 -8.00 -34.17
C ASP A 711 -6.33 -8.04 -33.36
N ILE A 712 -6.29 -8.56 -32.12
CA ILE A 712 -7.48 -8.59 -31.24
C ILE A 712 -7.95 -7.18 -30.91
N ARG A 713 -7.02 -6.28 -30.55
CA ARG A 713 -7.34 -4.88 -30.27
C ARG A 713 -7.98 -4.22 -31.50
N HIS A 714 -7.42 -4.44 -32.68
CA HIS A 714 -7.97 -3.92 -33.94
C HIS A 714 -9.40 -4.43 -34.18
N ARG A 715 -9.66 -5.73 -33.96
CA ARG A 715 -11.01 -6.32 -34.09
C ARG A 715 -12.01 -5.75 -33.09
N LEU A 716 -11.59 -5.37 -31.89
CA LEU A 716 -12.50 -4.89 -30.84
C LEU A 716 -12.78 -3.38 -30.89
N VAL A 717 -11.82 -2.58 -31.34
CA VAL A 717 -11.92 -1.11 -31.32
C VAL A 717 -12.70 -0.55 -32.51
N HIS A 718 -12.61 -1.18 -33.68
CA HIS A 718 -13.36 -0.72 -34.84
C HIS A 718 -14.84 -1.13 -34.74
N ARG A 719 -15.75 -0.15 -34.90
CA ARG A 719 -17.20 -0.37 -34.85
C ARG A 719 -17.67 -1.17 -36.06
N GLU A 720 -18.63 -2.06 -35.82
CA GLU A 720 -19.34 -2.77 -36.89
C GLU A 720 -20.09 -1.77 -37.76
N ASP A 721 -19.66 -1.64 -39.01
CA ASP A 721 -20.52 -1.11 -40.08
C ASP A 721 -21.45 -2.26 -40.54
N LEU A 722 -22.64 -2.31 -39.96
CA LEU A 722 -23.64 -3.38 -40.20
C LEU A 722 -24.06 -3.52 -41.68
N SER A 723 -23.69 -2.56 -42.54
CA SER A 723 -23.95 -2.56 -43.98
C SER A 723 -22.89 -3.29 -44.82
N LYS A 724 -21.73 -3.65 -44.25
CA LYS A 724 -20.62 -4.28 -44.98
C LYS A 724 -20.34 -5.72 -44.51
N PRO A 725 -20.06 -6.66 -45.44
CA PRO A 725 -19.89 -8.08 -45.11
C PRO A 725 -18.58 -8.42 -44.36
N ASN A 726 -17.65 -7.47 -44.22
CA ASN A 726 -16.37 -7.65 -43.55
C ASN A 726 -16.15 -6.54 -42.51
N THR A 727 -16.93 -6.56 -41.44
CA THR A 727 -16.80 -5.55 -40.39
C THR A 727 -16.12 -6.04 -39.13
N PHE A 728 -15.28 -5.15 -38.62
CA PHE A 728 -14.58 -5.30 -37.37
C PHE A 728 -15.56 -4.98 -36.23
N GLY A 729 -15.41 -5.68 -35.11
CA GLY A 729 -16.22 -5.51 -33.91
C GLY A 729 -16.18 -6.74 -32.99
N PRO A 730 -16.90 -6.71 -31.87
CA PRO A 730 -16.95 -7.81 -30.89
C PRO A 730 -17.34 -9.18 -31.49
N PHE A 731 -18.24 -9.21 -32.47
CA PHE A 731 -18.59 -10.44 -33.20
C PHE A 731 -17.43 -10.95 -34.07
N SER A 732 -16.65 -10.06 -34.70
CA SER A 732 -15.43 -10.42 -35.43
C SER A 732 -14.39 -11.07 -34.51
N ALA A 733 -14.29 -10.61 -33.26
CA ALA A 733 -13.42 -11.24 -32.26
C ALA A 733 -13.94 -12.62 -31.85
N LEU A 734 -15.25 -12.78 -31.60
CA LEU A 734 -15.87 -14.07 -31.28
C LEU A 734 -15.66 -15.09 -32.41
N THR A 735 -15.92 -14.70 -33.66
CA THR A 735 -15.73 -15.58 -34.82
C THR A 735 -14.27 -15.91 -35.08
N HIS A 736 -13.33 -15.00 -34.77
CA HIS A 736 -11.89 -15.27 -34.84
C HIS A 736 -11.47 -16.41 -33.89
N PHE A 737 -11.99 -16.43 -32.66
CA PHE A 737 -11.65 -17.45 -31.66
C PHE A 737 -12.42 -18.76 -31.82
N PHE A 738 -13.71 -18.67 -32.13
CA PHE A 738 -14.63 -19.80 -32.02
C PHE A 738 -15.12 -20.35 -33.37
N GLY A 739 -14.86 -19.66 -34.47
CA GLY A 739 -15.49 -19.93 -35.76
C GLY A 739 -16.89 -19.30 -35.85
N ARG A 740 -17.52 -19.40 -37.03
CA ARG A 740 -18.80 -18.73 -37.32
C ARG A 740 -19.94 -19.22 -36.44
N ASP A 741 -20.13 -20.53 -36.35
CA ASP A 741 -21.32 -21.12 -35.71
C ASP A 741 -21.34 -20.88 -34.19
N MET A 742 -20.23 -21.20 -33.51
CA MET A 742 -20.08 -20.93 -32.08
C MET A 742 -20.00 -19.41 -31.80
N GLY A 743 -19.43 -18.62 -32.72
CA GLY A 743 -19.43 -17.17 -32.63
C GLY A 743 -20.84 -16.58 -32.65
N LEU A 744 -21.74 -17.09 -33.50
CA LEU A 744 -23.16 -16.71 -33.55
C LEU A 744 -23.90 -17.08 -32.26
N GLU A 745 -23.69 -18.29 -31.76
CA GLU A 745 -24.30 -18.74 -30.50
C GLU A 745 -23.88 -17.82 -29.34
N LEU A 746 -22.58 -17.54 -29.21
CA LEU A 746 -22.05 -16.67 -28.16
C LEU A 746 -22.52 -15.22 -28.32
N ALA A 747 -22.64 -14.74 -29.55
CA ALA A 747 -23.16 -13.40 -29.81
C ALA A 747 -24.61 -13.27 -29.36
N GLN A 748 -25.46 -14.27 -29.63
CA GLN A 748 -26.84 -14.30 -29.16
C GLN A 748 -26.91 -14.39 -27.62
N LEU A 749 -26.14 -15.28 -27.01
CA LEU A 749 -26.11 -15.49 -25.56
C LEU A 749 -25.70 -14.22 -24.80
N HIS A 750 -24.70 -13.49 -25.32
CA HIS A 750 -24.13 -12.31 -24.68
C HIS A 750 -24.64 -10.98 -25.25
N GLN A 751 -25.73 -11.02 -26.04
CA GLN A 751 -26.38 -9.84 -26.64
C GLN A 751 -25.43 -8.96 -27.46
N CYS A 752 -24.51 -9.59 -28.19
CA CYS A 752 -23.62 -8.92 -29.13
C CYS A 752 -24.36 -8.64 -30.44
N PRO A 753 -24.26 -7.43 -31.03
CA PRO A 753 -24.73 -7.17 -32.37
C PRO A 753 -24.13 -8.17 -33.36
N VAL A 754 -24.94 -8.60 -34.33
CA VAL A 754 -24.55 -9.52 -35.40
C VAL A 754 -24.85 -8.83 -36.73
N PRO A 755 -23.90 -8.79 -37.69
CA PRO A 755 -24.14 -8.24 -39.02
C PRO A 755 -25.32 -8.92 -39.71
N VAL A 756 -26.10 -8.16 -40.49
CA VAL A 756 -27.32 -8.67 -41.17
C VAL A 756 -27.00 -9.86 -42.09
N THR A 757 -25.83 -9.84 -42.74
CA THR A 757 -25.32 -10.92 -43.61
C THR A 757 -24.94 -12.21 -42.86
N ALA A 758 -24.81 -12.16 -41.54
CA ALA A 758 -24.45 -13.29 -40.71
C ALA A 758 -25.66 -13.99 -40.06
N GLN A 759 -26.86 -13.41 -40.16
CA GLN A 759 -28.08 -14.00 -39.58
C GLN A 759 -28.57 -15.21 -40.40
N PRO A 760 -29.04 -16.28 -39.73
CA PRO A 760 -29.60 -17.44 -40.41
C PRO A 760 -30.90 -17.04 -41.15
N GLY A 761 -30.86 -17.06 -42.49
CA GLY A 761 -31.96 -16.64 -43.37
C GLY A 761 -31.64 -15.52 -44.38
N ALA A 762 -30.42 -14.97 -44.35
CA ALA A 762 -29.97 -13.90 -45.27
C ALA A 762 -29.29 -14.41 -46.57
N GLN A 763 -29.49 -15.69 -46.94
CA GLN A 763 -29.06 -16.26 -48.23
C GLN A 763 -30.28 -16.71 -49.04
#